data_AF-F3QYS3-F1
#
_entry.id   AF-F3QYS3-F1
#
_cell.length_a   1.000
_cell.length_b   1.000
_cell.length_c   1.000
_cell.angle_alpha   90.00
_cell.angle_beta   90.00
_cell.angle_gamma   90.00
#
_symmetry.space_group_name_H-M   'P 1'
#
loop_
_entity.id
_entity.type
_entity.pdbx_description
1 polymer ?
#
loop_
_entity_poly.entity_id
_entity_poly.type
_entity_poly.pdbx_seq_one_letter_code
_entity_poly.pdbx_strand_id
1 'polypeptide(L)'
;MPLWAAWDDPELDFVNPNLTENVEGGGVYYVYHVATQKFMNNGVFHHTDWGGTELIVADQGKKITLSWGQDYELSRRPQTDAEYNAAFGWRLSMKEGKTNSGLHEIYIPAGLQLCVDHDKQGHMLWKIVKQSDKTYRIKISDSDPIYGATSEYANDYIGVIEGESGVTPLIRDGAAGVDNPGYDWKFVAPDVYDVYQAKKKLKVQLEAADAAGYKDYAAYADLYNDANAKVEALEEATVNLKSEILDFKYNSATELQPMDVTDLISQPSFKESTDGWVTKREGTTGNFVRKTGDKMVASDGTECEAFFEYWIPSSSGNQPNWSILQDLKDLPDGKYRLGAYIMTNNVNEAPKGRFLYAKTLVGEARTEANVQAVENPDKANGYFAPYTVEFSVIGGTATIGMVVENANSNWTAVDNFTLNYLGKSGAVTYRTLLENNIKSAEEKYKEYVDANETFSNMGQQKYEETIRVAKEAAANESVGDEELKGLITTVQLRMDSLAMDIAAYKKLGVKIEELNNAYAESYEEVGLIDYEKFLDDLDAAKQGKTFDPSEIDSIDVYSERALRAAVVKSLSEEGGTREVTGLFVNPNFDNVLTGWTKGGADTGDFKHAHASAELWNAKGGEVVIYQDLEGLPKGSYKVTMQGYYCPSSQNKNSWKENWGQDGDTSNNIHGYLVANDATVKLHHPMDRPISEAEKEGLAGNFEAITWDDSMAGMYWTRSLEAASSMMSADPTFQLNETTCYVGEDGKLRIGIKLDGKNIDWDASWVVMDNFQVTYLGADDMSGAESALNALIAEAVGMRDREALTTAESKETLNKAITGANEAVSDGLTLEEYVAQVEVLNEAITAAGKAEEAASKFEALVVYHDNKFRATDENSYTELYGDTEEFDAFEGVIVEMLDKVEVLESMAQIEQYTAQITEAYSKMVAAVLDVSKASLQTPADVTSMIQTPNFSEWDAEGAKDVASIQGWVVTNGISNATSGLNYEFYEKENADIHQTIYGLPKGYYRLSFNGFYRAGNSLTAALAHRDGTEEINGSVYVKAGEGQWEETLHSIFDDMAEFKYDAKDVVLADSLFPGSNALYNIIVNNVAGTKLAFEDGKYESDFSFYVSESGQPVVLGAHKEKMIPADWMIFDNFKLLYYGDGDANKPDDFVSSVEETVADGKATVVSSAWYTINGVRVAEPKQRGIYIRQDKMSDGTTRSLKVMVR
;
A
#
# COMPACT_ATOMS: atom_id res chain seq x y z
N MET A 1 30.36 -57.04 9.93
CA MET A 1 29.41 -56.26 9.11
C MET A 1 30.22 -55.22 8.34
N PRO A 2 29.85 -54.81 7.12
CA PRO A 2 30.55 -53.74 6.40
C PRO A 2 30.52 -52.44 7.22
N LEU A 3 31.60 -51.64 7.15
CA LEU A 3 31.74 -50.38 7.91
C LEU A 3 30.72 -49.29 7.54
N TRP A 4 30.02 -49.40 6.40
CA TRP A 4 29.03 -48.43 5.93
C TRP A 4 27.62 -48.61 6.50
N ALA A 5 27.40 -49.60 7.38
CA ALA A 5 26.09 -49.94 7.93
C ALA A 5 26.04 -49.84 9.47
N ALA A 6 26.85 -48.95 10.07
CA ALA A 6 26.99 -48.85 11.53
C ALA A 6 26.05 -47.82 12.19
N TRP A 7 25.57 -46.81 11.44
CA TRP A 7 24.67 -45.75 11.95
C TRP A 7 23.44 -45.61 11.06
N ASP A 8 22.27 -45.81 11.64
CA ASP A 8 20.99 -45.56 10.95
C ASP A 8 20.71 -44.05 10.85
N ASP A 9 20.01 -43.59 9.81
CA ASP A 9 19.63 -42.17 9.66
C ASP A 9 18.80 -41.69 10.86
N PRO A 10 18.94 -40.42 11.29
CA PRO A 10 18.21 -39.96 12.46
C PRO A 10 16.73 -40.01 12.14
N GLU A 11 15.99 -40.67 13.00
CA GLU A 11 14.57 -40.84 12.81
C GLU A 11 13.88 -39.47 12.98
N LEU A 12 13.18 -39.04 11.94
CA LEU A 12 12.33 -37.86 12.00
C LEU A 12 11.11 -38.18 12.84
N ASP A 13 10.97 -37.49 13.97
CA ASP A 13 9.72 -37.51 14.71
C ASP A 13 8.68 -36.67 13.98
N PHE A 14 7.89 -37.34 13.16
CA PHE A 14 6.80 -36.70 12.48
C PHE A 14 5.69 -36.38 13.46
N VAL A 15 5.14 -35.17 13.35
CA VAL A 15 3.97 -34.78 14.11
C VAL A 15 2.72 -35.06 13.29
N ASN A 16 1.60 -35.28 13.98
CA ASN A 16 0.34 -35.04 13.31
C ASN A 16 0.20 -33.51 13.26
N PRO A 17 0.19 -32.88 12.07
CA PRO A 17 -0.17 -31.47 12.00
C PRO A 17 -1.56 -31.31 12.61
N ASN A 18 -1.83 -30.16 13.22
CA ASN A 18 -3.15 -29.87 13.74
C ASN A 18 -4.12 -29.66 12.56
N LEU A 19 -4.68 -30.75 12.03
CA LEU A 19 -5.66 -30.71 10.95
C LEU A 19 -7.09 -30.57 11.47
N THR A 20 -7.26 -29.90 12.61
CA THR A 20 -8.60 -29.49 13.03
C THR A 20 -9.09 -28.45 12.04
N GLU A 21 -10.21 -28.72 11.38
CA GLU A 21 -10.76 -27.88 10.32
C GLU A 21 -11.47 -26.63 10.90
N ASN A 22 -10.71 -25.79 11.63
CA ASN A 22 -11.14 -24.53 12.23
C ASN A 22 -9.97 -23.54 12.38
N VAL A 23 -10.25 -22.33 12.86
CA VAL A 23 -9.24 -21.24 13.04
C VAL A 23 -8.16 -21.55 14.07
N GLU A 24 -8.38 -22.53 14.96
CA GLU A 24 -7.37 -23.02 15.91
C GLU A 24 -6.47 -24.11 15.28
N GLY A 25 -6.87 -24.63 14.12
CA GLY A 25 -6.14 -25.56 13.29
C GLY A 25 -4.93 -24.92 12.60
N GLY A 26 -4.01 -25.76 12.14
CA GLY A 26 -2.82 -25.33 11.42
C GLY A 26 -1.58 -25.20 12.29
N GLY A 27 -0.78 -24.17 12.03
CA GLY A 27 0.51 -23.91 12.67
C GLY A 27 1.66 -23.79 11.67
N VAL A 28 2.87 -23.58 12.17
CA VAL A 28 4.07 -23.45 11.34
C VAL A 28 4.80 -24.79 11.29
N TYR A 29 5.07 -25.30 10.08
CA TYR A 29 5.71 -26.59 9.87
C TYR A 29 6.76 -26.53 8.76
N TYR A 30 7.66 -27.52 8.78
CA TYR A 30 8.40 -27.95 7.59
C TYR A 30 7.69 -29.16 6.98
N VAL A 31 7.55 -29.17 5.65
CA VAL A 31 6.83 -30.24 4.93
C VAL A 31 7.85 -31.15 4.24
N TYR A 32 7.85 -32.43 4.59
CA TYR A 32 8.83 -33.44 4.17
C TYR A 32 8.24 -34.43 3.18
N HIS A 33 8.87 -34.62 2.03
CA HIS A 33 8.48 -35.57 0.99
C HIS A 33 9.11 -36.95 1.23
N VAL A 34 8.30 -38.00 1.33
CA VAL A 34 8.72 -39.35 1.72
C VAL A 34 9.56 -40.04 0.64
N ALA A 35 9.18 -39.91 -0.63
CA ALA A 35 9.87 -40.60 -1.72
C ALA A 35 11.26 -40.01 -2.00
N THR A 36 11.39 -38.68 -1.97
CA THR A 36 12.68 -38.00 -2.21
C THR A 36 13.47 -37.76 -0.93
N GLN A 37 12.85 -37.93 0.24
CA GLN A 37 13.44 -37.68 1.55
C GLN A 37 13.93 -36.22 1.75
N LYS A 38 13.22 -35.26 1.15
CA LYS A 38 13.56 -33.82 1.11
C LYS A 38 12.41 -32.94 1.61
N PHE A 39 12.66 -31.64 1.79
CA PHE A 39 11.68 -30.67 2.29
C PHE A 39 11.20 -29.70 1.20
N MET A 40 9.99 -29.17 1.36
CA MET A 40 9.40 -28.15 0.49
C MET A 40 10.12 -26.79 0.60
N ASN A 41 10.38 -26.12 -0.53
CA ASN A 41 11.07 -24.82 -0.66
C ASN A 41 10.63 -24.12 -1.97
N ASN A 42 11.01 -22.86 -2.21
CA ASN A 42 10.82 -22.18 -3.51
C ASN A 42 12.16 -21.88 -4.20
N GLY A 43 12.17 -21.88 -5.53
CA GLY A 43 13.36 -21.67 -6.34
C GLY A 43 13.06 -21.58 -7.83
N VAL A 44 14.12 -21.62 -8.64
CA VAL A 44 14.02 -21.60 -10.11
C VAL A 44 13.87 -23.03 -10.61
N PHE A 45 12.81 -23.32 -11.38
CA PHE A 45 12.60 -24.64 -11.97
C PHE A 45 12.35 -24.58 -13.49
N HIS A 46 11.16 -24.18 -13.94
CA HIS A 46 10.81 -24.04 -15.35
C HIS A 46 10.90 -22.59 -15.85
N HIS A 47 10.70 -21.60 -14.98
CA HIS A 47 10.58 -20.19 -15.35
C HIS A 47 11.66 -19.34 -14.68
N THR A 48 12.72 -19.04 -15.43
CA THR A 48 13.84 -18.23 -14.95
C THR A 48 13.49 -16.74 -14.83
N ASP A 49 12.52 -16.26 -15.60
CA ASP A 49 12.01 -14.89 -15.63
C ASP A 49 11.08 -14.56 -14.46
N TRP A 50 10.54 -15.56 -13.78
CA TRP A 50 9.66 -15.39 -12.62
C TRP A 50 10.43 -15.14 -11.31
N GLY A 51 11.75 -15.04 -11.37
CA GLY A 51 12.58 -14.66 -10.22
C GLY A 51 12.61 -15.69 -9.08
N GLY A 52 12.21 -16.94 -9.33
CA GLY A 52 12.31 -18.06 -8.37
C GLY A 52 11.08 -18.25 -7.47
N THR A 53 9.87 -17.99 -7.97
CA THR A 53 8.60 -18.19 -7.23
C THR A 53 8.09 -19.65 -7.22
N GLU A 54 8.64 -20.54 -8.04
CA GLU A 54 8.17 -21.94 -8.18
C GLU A 54 8.57 -22.83 -6.98
N LEU A 55 7.76 -23.83 -6.62
CA LEU A 55 8.07 -24.79 -5.56
C LEU A 55 8.98 -25.93 -6.03
N ILE A 56 9.92 -26.28 -5.16
CA ILE A 56 10.89 -27.35 -5.31
C ILE A 56 11.03 -28.16 -4.00
N VAL A 57 11.60 -29.36 -4.08
CA VAL A 57 12.12 -30.08 -2.91
C VAL A 57 13.63 -29.91 -2.78
N ALA A 58 14.08 -29.58 -1.58
CA ALA A 58 15.48 -29.37 -1.24
C ALA A 58 15.83 -30.01 0.11
N ASP A 59 17.13 -30.19 0.37
CA ASP A 59 17.57 -30.75 1.65
C ASP A 59 17.24 -29.83 2.84
N GLN A 60 17.12 -28.52 2.56
CA GLN A 60 16.63 -27.50 3.48
C GLN A 60 15.25 -26.99 3.05
N GLY A 61 14.32 -26.95 4.00
CA GLY A 61 12.96 -26.46 3.75
C GLY A 61 12.80 -25.00 4.16
N LYS A 62 11.72 -24.38 3.70
CA LYS A 62 11.22 -23.11 4.27
C LYS A 62 10.02 -23.38 5.15
N LYS A 63 9.79 -22.49 6.12
CA LYS A 63 8.60 -22.56 6.99
C LYS A 63 7.35 -22.36 6.16
N ILE A 64 6.41 -23.28 6.32
CA ILE A 64 5.07 -23.19 5.77
C ILE A 64 4.13 -22.89 6.93
N THR A 65 3.44 -21.76 6.84
CA THR A 65 2.32 -21.45 7.72
C THR A 65 1.10 -22.14 7.16
N LEU A 66 0.61 -23.15 7.88
CA LEU A 66 -0.63 -23.83 7.59
C LEU A 66 -1.77 -23.10 8.31
N SER A 67 -2.77 -22.64 7.58
CA SER A 67 -3.99 -22.08 8.16
C SER A 67 -5.23 -22.73 7.52
N TRP A 68 -6.31 -22.83 8.28
CA TRP A 68 -7.60 -23.27 7.76
C TRP A 68 -8.44 -22.07 7.39
N GLY A 69 -8.97 -22.04 6.17
CA GLY A 69 -9.79 -20.93 5.72
C GLY A 69 -10.28 -21.11 4.28
N GLN A 70 -11.00 -20.11 3.80
CA GLN A 70 -11.41 -20.05 2.41
C GLN A 70 -10.30 -19.46 1.53
N ASP A 71 -10.39 -19.71 0.23
CA ASP A 71 -9.55 -19.08 -0.78
C ASP A 71 -9.74 -17.56 -0.68
N TYR A 72 -8.66 -16.78 -0.72
CA TYR A 72 -8.79 -15.33 -0.58
C TYR A 72 -9.56 -14.70 -1.76
N GLU A 73 -9.53 -15.32 -2.93
CA GLU A 73 -10.13 -14.77 -4.14
C GLU A 73 -11.30 -15.61 -4.65
N LEU A 74 -11.11 -16.92 -4.81
CA LEU A 74 -12.12 -17.77 -5.45
C LEU A 74 -13.40 -17.90 -4.62
N SER A 75 -13.31 -17.76 -3.30
CA SER A 75 -14.48 -17.81 -2.41
C SER A 75 -15.41 -16.61 -2.53
N ARG A 76 -14.93 -15.52 -3.14
CA ARG A 76 -15.63 -14.24 -3.26
C ARG A 76 -16.13 -13.94 -4.67
N ARG A 77 -15.85 -14.83 -5.64
CA ARG A 77 -16.37 -14.68 -7.00
C ARG A 77 -17.89 -14.92 -7.04
N PRO A 78 -18.61 -14.43 -8.06
CA PRO A 78 -20.00 -14.80 -8.25
C PRO A 78 -20.14 -16.32 -8.37
N GLN A 79 -21.20 -16.91 -7.79
CA GLN A 79 -21.43 -18.37 -7.87
C GLN A 79 -21.56 -18.91 -9.30
N THR A 80 -21.81 -18.02 -10.27
CA THR A 80 -21.86 -18.31 -11.71
C THR A 80 -20.49 -18.41 -12.37
N ASP A 81 -19.41 -17.95 -11.71
CA ASP A 81 -18.04 -18.09 -12.17
C ASP A 81 -17.62 -19.57 -12.09
N ALA A 82 -16.98 -20.05 -13.16
CA ALA A 82 -16.52 -21.44 -13.24
C ALA A 82 -15.41 -21.77 -12.23
N GLU A 83 -14.70 -20.77 -11.70
CA GLU A 83 -13.65 -20.91 -10.68
C GLU A 83 -14.17 -20.64 -9.26
N TYR A 84 -15.45 -20.25 -9.08
CA TYR A 84 -16.00 -19.95 -7.75
C TYR A 84 -15.85 -21.13 -6.78
N ASN A 85 -15.26 -20.86 -5.61
CA ASN A 85 -15.02 -21.86 -4.59
C ASN A 85 -15.06 -21.28 -3.17
N ALA A 86 -16.24 -21.27 -2.55
CA ALA A 86 -16.41 -20.88 -1.15
C ALA A 86 -16.14 -21.99 -0.13
N ALA A 87 -15.56 -23.12 -0.56
CA ALA A 87 -15.20 -24.18 0.37
C ALA A 87 -14.09 -23.71 1.32
N PHE A 88 -14.07 -24.30 2.51
CA PHE A 88 -12.91 -24.19 3.38
C PHE A 88 -11.89 -25.26 2.99
N GLY A 89 -10.62 -24.89 3.10
CA GLY A 89 -9.49 -25.78 2.86
C GLY A 89 -8.27 -25.31 3.63
N TRP A 90 -7.20 -26.08 3.49
CA TRP A 90 -5.90 -25.69 4.01
C TRP A 90 -5.25 -24.68 3.08
N ARG A 91 -4.71 -23.59 3.64
CA ARG A 91 -3.86 -22.62 2.96
C ARG A 91 -2.42 -22.80 3.46
N LEU A 92 -1.48 -22.76 2.54
CA LEU A 92 -0.06 -22.92 2.82
C LEU A 92 0.67 -21.63 2.41
N SER A 93 1.19 -20.87 3.37
CA SER A 93 1.89 -19.59 3.11
C SER A 93 3.37 -19.65 3.44
N MET A 94 4.21 -19.14 2.54
CA MET A 94 5.66 -19.11 2.63
C MET A 94 6.17 -17.65 2.70
N LYS A 95 6.09 -17.02 3.89
CA LYS A 95 6.48 -15.60 4.12
C LYS A 95 7.89 -15.23 3.65
N GLU A 96 8.83 -16.17 3.75
CA GLU A 96 10.23 -15.97 3.33
C GLU A 96 10.44 -16.34 1.84
N GLY A 97 9.35 -16.63 1.12
CA GLY A 97 9.33 -16.85 -0.32
C GLY A 97 9.50 -15.54 -1.08
N LYS A 98 9.87 -15.65 -2.36
CA LYS A 98 9.90 -14.49 -3.26
C LYS A 98 8.45 -14.19 -3.70
N THR A 99 8.05 -12.92 -3.71
CA THR A 99 6.73 -12.46 -4.19
C THR A 99 6.86 -11.17 -5.02
N ASN A 100 5.92 -10.92 -5.94
CA ASN A 100 5.80 -9.67 -6.69
C ASN A 100 4.55 -8.87 -6.28
N SER A 101 3.50 -9.53 -5.80
CA SER A 101 2.25 -8.91 -5.34
C SER A 101 2.31 -8.43 -3.89
N GLY A 102 3.30 -8.91 -3.12
CA GLY A 102 3.33 -8.80 -1.66
C GLY A 102 2.67 -9.99 -0.95
N LEU A 103 1.94 -10.84 -1.67
CA LEU A 103 1.24 -12.02 -1.15
C LEU A 103 2.09 -13.30 -1.26
N HIS A 104 1.98 -14.24 -0.30
CA HIS A 104 2.97 -15.32 -0.09
C HIS A 104 2.35 -16.73 -0.04
N GLU A 105 1.11 -16.89 -0.48
CA GLU A 105 0.41 -18.16 -0.50
C GLU A 105 0.88 -19.05 -1.66
N ILE A 106 0.90 -20.36 -1.40
CA ILE A 106 1.16 -21.40 -2.38
C ILE A 106 -0.11 -21.69 -3.17
N TYR A 107 -0.04 -21.55 -4.50
CA TYR A 107 -1.18 -21.67 -5.38
C TYR A 107 -0.82 -22.29 -6.75
N ILE A 108 -1.85 -22.70 -7.49
CA ILE A 108 -1.77 -23.16 -8.88
C ILE A 108 -2.28 -22.03 -9.80
N PRO A 109 -1.42 -21.35 -10.59
CA PRO A 109 -1.86 -20.46 -11.65
C PRO A 109 -2.35 -21.27 -12.86
N ALA A 110 -2.95 -20.59 -13.84
CA ALA A 110 -3.42 -21.22 -15.10
C ALA A 110 -2.34 -21.99 -15.86
N GLY A 111 -1.05 -21.68 -15.65
CA GLY A 111 0.08 -22.40 -16.23
C GLY A 111 0.34 -23.80 -15.65
N LEU A 112 -0.36 -24.18 -14.56
CA LEU A 112 -0.23 -25.46 -13.84
C LEU A 112 1.14 -25.69 -13.17
N GLN A 113 1.82 -24.62 -12.76
CA GLN A 113 2.96 -24.68 -11.85
C GLN A 113 2.48 -24.57 -10.39
N LEU A 114 3.33 -24.88 -9.43
CA LEU A 114 3.05 -24.59 -8.02
C LEU A 114 3.94 -23.43 -7.58
N CYS A 115 3.35 -22.28 -7.26
CA CYS A 115 4.06 -21.01 -7.06
C CYS A 115 3.73 -20.36 -5.71
N VAL A 116 4.64 -19.50 -5.24
CA VAL A 116 4.41 -18.53 -4.15
C VAL A 116 4.30 -17.15 -4.79
N ASP A 117 3.10 -16.52 -4.79
CA ASP A 117 2.77 -15.14 -5.26
C ASP A 117 1.27 -15.06 -5.63
N HIS A 118 0.36 -15.46 -4.72
CA HIS A 118 -1.09 -15.50 -5.02
C HIS A 118 -1.73 -14.12 -4.82
N ASP A 119 -2.02 -13.42 -5.92
CA ASP A 119 -2.86 -12.22 -5.94
C ASP A 119 -4.26 -12.61 -6.47
N LYS A 120 -4.76 -12.02 -7.56
CA LYS A 120 -6.17 -12.22 -8.00
C LYS A 120 -6.49 -13.55 -8.73
N GLN A 121 -5.53 -14.47 -8.89
CA GLN A 121 -5.67 -15.61 -9.80
C GLN A 121 -5.10 -16.92 -9.27
N GLY A 122 -5.75 -18.03 -9.67
CA GLY A 122 -5.32 -19.38 -9.37
C GLY A 122 -5.86 -19.93 -8.04
N HIS A 123 -5.60 -21.22 -7.81
CA HIS A 123 -6.28 -22.02 -6.79
C HIS A 123 -5.34 -22.33 -5.62
N MET A 124 -5.75 -22.06 -4.38
CA MET A 124 -4.89 -22.21 -3.20
C MET A 124 -5.45 -23.09 -2.07
N LEU A 125 -6.62 -23.69 -2.26
CA LEU A 125 -7.22 -24.53 -1.24
C LEU A 125 -6.77 -25.98 -1.36
N TRP A 126 -6.14 -26.46 -0.30
CA TRP A 126 -5.53 -27.77 -0.25
C TRP A 126 -6.32 -28.73 0.64
N LYS A 127 -6.39 -29.99 0.24
CA LYS A 127 -6.82 -31.11 1.08
C LYS A 127 -5.63 -31.95 1.48
N ILE A 128 -5.47 -32.15 2.79
CA ILE A 128 -4.38 -32.93 3.38
C ILE A 128 -4.96 -34.28 3.84
N VAL A 129 -4.72 -35.33 3.05
CA VAL A 129 -5.31 -36.66 3.25
C VAL A 129 -4.37 -37.54 4.06
N LYS A 130 -4.75 -37.83 5.31
CA LYS A 130 -4.02 -38.75 6.18
C LYS A 130 -3.98 -40.18 5.60
N GLN A 131 -2.79 -40.77 5.61
CA GLN A 131 -2.49 -42.15 5.25
C GLN A 131 -2.08 -42.93 6.53
N SER A 132 -1.43 -44.10 6.38
CA SER A 132 -0.78 -44.77 7.50
C SER A 132 0.48 -44.03 7.97
N ASP A 133 0.94 -44.31 9.19
CA ASP A 133 2.28 -43.93 9.68
C ASP A 133 2.62 -42.43 9.62
N LYS A 134 1.64 -41.59 9.95
CA LYS A 134 1.74 -40.11 9.96
C LYS A 134 2.13 -39.54 8.59
N THR A 135 1.84 -40.26 7.51
CA THR A 135 1.96 -39.80 6.13
C THR A 135 0.67 -39.11 5.69
N TYR A 136 0.81 -38.13 4.81
CA TYR A 136 -0.26 -37.31 4.27
C TYR A 136 -0.04 -37.13 2.78
N ARG A 137 -1.10 -37.15 1.99
CA ARG A 137 -1.05 -36.72 0.59
C ARG A 137 -1.74 -35.38 0.48
N ILE A 138 -1.12 -34.45 -0.22
CA ILE A 138 -1.69 -33.12 -0.42
C ILE A 138 -2.23 -33.10 -1.84
N LYS A 139 -3.46 -32.64 -2.01
CA LYS A 139 -4.07 -32.39 -3.31
C LYS A 139 -4.86 -31.11 -3.24
N ILE A 140 -5.25 -30.58 -4.40
CA ILE A 140 -6.26 -29.53 -4.40
C ILE A 140 -7.52 -30.02 -3.68
N SER A 141 -8.24 -29.10 -3.03
CA SER A 141 -9.46 -29.42 -2.30
C SER A 141 -10.43 -30.20 -3.18
N ASP A 142 -11.11 -31.20 -2.60
CA ASP A 142 -12.15 -31.96 -3.33
C ASP A 142 -13.28 -31.06 -3.82
N SER A 143 -13.49 -29.94 -3.12
CA SER A 143 -14.49 -28.93 -3.43
C SER A 143 -14.08 -27.98 -4.54
N ASP A 144 -12.85 -28.08 -5.05
CA ASP A 144 -12.37 -27.21 -6.12
C ASP A 144 -13.13 -27.45 -7.44
N PRO A 145 -13.64 -26.39 -8.11
CA PRO A 145 -14.52 -26.54 -9.25
C PRO A 145 -13.80 -26.97 -10.53
N ILE A 146 -12.50 -26.65 -10.68
CA ILE A 146 -11.72 -26.98 -11.88
C ILE A 146 -10.93 -28.26 -11.68
N TYR A 147 -10.27 -28.39 -10.53
CA TYR A 147 -9.29 -29.44 -10.27
C TYR A 147 -9.74 -30.45 -9.20
N GLY A 148 -10.90 -30.24 -8.56
CA GLY A 148 -11.40 -31.06 -7.45
C GLY A 148 -12.01 -32.40 -7.88
N ALA A 149 -12.88 -32.95 -7.02
CA ALA A 149 -13.34 -34.34 -7.07
C ALA A 149 -14.13 -34.73 -8.34
N THR A 150 -14.65 -33.75 -9.08
CA THR A 150 -15.44 -33.94 -10.32
C THR A 150 -14.60 -33.79 -11.60
N SER A 151 -13.34 -33.39 -11.48
CA SER A 151 -12.44 -33.16 -12.61
C SER A 151 -11.68 -34.42 -13.02
N GLU A 152 -11.00 -34.35 -14.16
CA GLU A 152 -10.03 -35.40 -14.52
C GLU A 152 -8.83 -35.45 -13.57
N TYR A 153 -8.65 -34.47 -12.67
CA TYR A 153 -7.58 -34.36 -11.68
C TYR A 153 -8.02 -34.77 -10.26
N ALA A 154 -9.23 -35.30 -10.09
CA ALA A 154 -9.81 -35.66 -8.80
C ALA A 154 -8.94 -36.55 -7.90
N ASN A 155 -8.08 -37.37 -8.49
CA ASN A 155 -7.20 -38.29 -7.77
C ASN A 155 -5.72 -37.91 -7.89
N ASP A 156 -5.45 -36.67 -8.26
CA ASP A 156 -4.11 -36.19 -8.53
C ASP A 156 -3.62 -35.41 -7.31
N TYR A 157 -2.34 -35.58 -7.02
CA TYR A 157 -1.74 -35.07 -5.80
C TYR A 157 -0.63 -34.09 -6.15
N ILE A 158 -0.28 -33.24 -5.20
CA ILE A 158 1.02 -32.58 -5.19
C ILE A 158 2.06 -33.65 -4.94
N GLY A 159 3.08 -33.69 -5.77
CA GLY A 159 4.15 -34.64 -5.62
C GLY A 159 5.38 -34.27 -6.42
N VAL A 160 6.33 -35.19 -6.44
CA VAL A 160 7.59 -35.02 -7.18
C VAL A 160 7.74 -36.23 -8.10
N ILE A 161 7.97 -35.97 -9.39
CA ILE A 161 8.22 -36.99 -10.41
C ILE A 161 9.61 -37.61 -10.15
N GLU A 162 9.76 -38.92 -10.34
CA GLU A 162 11.04 -39.58 -10.09
C GLU A 162 12.17 -38.94 -10.92
N GLY A 163 13.22 -38.49 -10.25
CA GLY A 163 14.37 -37.83 -10.87
C GLY A 163 14.29 -36.30 -10.97
N GLU A 164 13.16 -35.68 -10.61
CA GLU A 164 12.98 -34.22 -10.63
C GLU A 164 13.13 -33.57 -9.23
N SER A 165 13.26 -32.24 -9.22
CA SER A 165 13.23 -31.43 -7.99
C SER A 165 12.02 -30.51 -7.89
N GLY A 166 11.31 -30.27 -8.99
CA GLY A 166 10.09 -29.46 -8.99
C GLY A 166 8.97 -30.14 -8.22
N VAL A 167 8.21 -29.35 -7.47
CA VAL A 167 6.97 -29.83 -6.86
C VAL A 167 5.86 -29.56 -7.87
N THR A 168 5.36 -30.62 -8.46
CA THR A 168 4.38 -30.53 -9.54
C THR A 168 2.97 -30.69 -8.96
N PRO A 169 2.03 -29.79 -9.27
CA PRO A 169 0.65 -29.97 -8.88
C PRO A 169 -0.04 -30.97 -9.81
N LEU A 170 -1.15 -31.56 -9.35
CA LEU A 170 -2.05 -32.38 -10.19
C LEU A 170 -1.36 -33.54 -10.93
N ILE A 171 -0.48 -34.29 -10.27
CA ILE A 171 0.20 -35.45 -10.89
C ILE A 171 -0.47 -36.81 -10.61
N ARG A 172 -0.47 -37.69 -11.63
CA ARG A 172 -0.99 -39.06 -11.61
C ARG A 172 -0.03 -40.05 -12.28
N ASP A 173 0.17 -41.21 -11.65
CA ASP A 173 0.98 -42.29 -12.18
C ASP A 173 0.44 -42.79 -13.53
N GLY A 174 1.30 -42.83 -14.55
CA GLY A 174 0.96 -43.21 -15.91
C GLY A 174 0.40 -42.08 -16.80
N ALA A 175 0.33 -40.84 -16.32
CA ALA A 175 0.07 -39.68 -17.19
C ALA A 175 1.29 -39.38 -18.10
N ALA A 176 1.05 -38.74 -19.25
CA ALA A 176 2.13 -38.44 -20.20
C ALA A 176 3.18 -37.52 -19.57
N GLY A 177 4.43 -37.99 -19.48
CA GLY A 177 5.52 -37.26 -18.84
C GLY A 177 5.62 -37.46 -17.31
N VAL A 178 4.80 -38.32 -16.72
CA VAL A 178 4.79 -38.61 -15.27
C VAL A 178 5.20 -40.07 -15.04
N ASP A 179 6.48 -40.28 -14.75
CA ASP A 179 7.03 -41.60 -14.42
C ASP A 179 7.28 -41.71 -12.91
N ASN A 180 6.65 -42.70 -12.27
CA ASN A 180 6.84 -43.11 -10.87
C ASN A 180 6.80 -41.97 -9.82
N PRO A 181 5.72 -41.17 -9.79
CA PRO A 181 5.61 -40.01 -8.90
C PRO A 181 5.51 -40.38 -7.41
N GLY A 182 6.20 -39.61 -6.56
CA GLY A 182 6.04 -39.64 -5.11
C GLY A 182 4.96 -38.66 -4.64
N TYR A 183 4.04 -39.11 -3.78
CA TYR A 183 2.89 -38.33 -3.30
C TYR A 183 2.85 -38.11 -1.79
N ASP A 184 3.69 -38.85 -1.08
CA ASP A 184 3.58 -39.01 0.35
C ASP A 184 4.41 -37.92 1.03
N TRP A 185 3.77 -37.15 1.90
CA TRP A 185 4.33 -36.04 2.66
C TRP A 185 4.18 -36.30 4.17
N LYS A 186 5.05 -35.71 4.98
CA LYS A 186 4.98 -35.72 6.44
C LYS A 186 5.27 -34.32 6.98
N PHE A 187 4.77 -34.02 8.16
CA PHE A 187 4.93 -32.72 8.79
C PHE A 187 5.91 -32.80 9.95
N VAL A 188 6.74 -31.77 10.05
CA VAL A 188 7.79 -31.66 11.06
C VAL A 188 7.60 -30.33 11.78
N ALA A 189 7.49 -30.39 13.10
CA ALA A 189 7.47 -29.19 13.93
C ALA A 189 8.81 -28.46 13.84
N PRO A 190 8.87 -27.12 13.98
CA PRO A 190 10.10 -26.36 13.80
C PRO A 190 11.25 -26.85 14.69
N ASP A 191 10.98 -27.09 15.97
CA ASP A 191 11.95 -27.63 16.92
C ASP A 191 12.46 -29.02 16.55
N VAL A 192 11.57 -29.92 16.09
CA VAL A 192 11.96 -31.25 15.63
C VAL A 192 12.76 -31.20 14.34
N TYR A 193 12.40 -30.29 13.41
CA TYR A 193 13.14 -30.08 12.18
C TYR A 193 14.56 -29.63 12.50
N ASP A 194 14.70 -28.67 13.40
CA ASP A 194 15.99 -28.16 13.84
C ASP A 194 16.83 -29.28 14.49
N VAL A 195 16.22 -30.11 15.35
CA VAL A 195 16.88 -31.28 15.97
C VAL A 195 17.31 -32.30 14.91
N TYR A 196 16.42 -32.65 13.97
CA TYR A 196 16.72 -33.61 12.91
C TYR A 196 17.87 -33.13 12.03
N GLN A 197 17.86 -31.86 11.62
CA GLN A 197 18.96 -31.27 10.86
C GLN A 197 20.25 -31.32 11.66
N ALA A 198 20.23 -31.03 12.96
CA ALA A 198 21.39 -31.16 13.84
C ALA A 198 21.88 -32.62 13.95
N LYS A 199 20.98 -33.61 14.14
CA LYS A 199 21.34 -35.03 14.19
C LYS A 199 21.90 -35.55 12.87
N LYS A 200 21.37 -35.11 11.72
CA LYS A 200 21.94 -35.48 10.41
C LYS A 200 23.38 -35.03 10.31
N LYS A 201 23.65 -33.79 10.74
CA LYS A 201 25.03 -33.28 10.81
C LYS A 201 25.90 -34.15 11.74
N LEU A 202 25.39 -34.57 12.91
CA LEU A 202 26.11 -35.43 13.86
C LEU A 202 26.38 -36.85 13.31
N LYS A 203 25.40 -37.48 12.65
CA LYS A 203 25.54 -38.80 12.03
C LYS A 203 26.70 -38.84 11.05
N VAL A 204 26.81 -37.83 10.19
CA VAL A 204 27.91 -37.71 9.23
C VAL A 204 29.26 -37.78 9.95
N GLN A 205 29.35 -37.22 11.16
CA GLN A 205 30.57 -37.28 11.96
C GLN A 205 30.77 -38.66 12.60
N LEU A 206 29.73 -39.31 13.13
CA LEU A 206 29.83 -40.68 13.65
C LEU A 206 30.32 -41.68 12.58
N GLU A 207 29.79 -41.59 11.37
CA GLU A 207 30.26 -42.37 10.22
C GLU A 207 31.72 -42.03 9.86
N ALA A 208 32.08 -40.74 9.88
CA ALA A 208 33.45 -40.30 9.68
C ALA A 208 34.40 -40.81 10.77
N ALA A 209 33.93 -41.00 12.01
CA ALA A 209 34.68 -41.55 13.13
C ALA A 209 35.04 -43.02 12.90
N ASP A 210 34.06 -43.81 12.49
CA ASP A 210 34.27 -45.23 12.16
C ASP A 210 35.20 -45.40 10.97
N ALA A 211 35.02 -44.60 9.92
CA ALA A 211 35.92 -44.57 8.77
C ALA A 211 37.35 -44.13 9.15
N ALA A 212 37.48 -43.23 10.14
CA ALA A 212 38.77 -42.78 10.66
C ALA A 212 39.47 -43.81 11.55
N GLY A 213 38.74 -44.78 12.11
CA GLY A 213 39.24 -45.64 13.18
C GLY A 213 39.29 -44.95 14.55
N TYR A 214 38.66 -43.77 14.71
CA TYR A 214 38.47 -43.11 16.00
C TYR A 214 37.52 -43.96 16.86
N LYS A 215 37.84 -44.18 18.14
CA LYS A 215 37.08 -45.11 19.02
C LYS A 215 36.44 -44.45 20.24
N ASP A 216 36.70 -43.18 20.47
CA ASP A 216 36.27 -42.46 21.67
C ASP A 216 35.07 -41.55 21.38
N TYR A 217 34.03 -42.12 20.75
CA TYR A 217 32.83 -41.37 20.36
C TYR A 217 31.57 -41.76 21.15
N ALA A 218 31.71 -42.51 22.25
CA ALA A 218 30.59 -43.14 22.95
C ALA A 218 29.54 -42.12 23.46
N ALA A 219 29.97 -40.98 24.00
CA ALA A 219 29.04 -39.94 24.47
C ALA A 219 28.27 -39.27 23.32
N TYR A 220 28.89 -39.08 22.15
CA TYR A 220 28.23 -38.54 20.96
C TYR A 220 27.24 -39.54 20.37
N ALA A 221 27.59 -40.82 20.38
CA ALA A 221 26.69 -41.90 20.02
C ALA A 221 25.46 -41.94 20.96
N ASP A 222 25.68 -41.81 22.26
CA ASP A 222 24.59 -41.76 23.25
C ASP A 222 23.69 -40.54 23.00
N LEU A 223 24.26 -39.35 22.73
CA LEU A 223 23.49 -38.14 22.44
C LEU A 223 22.75 -38.21 21.09
N TYR A 224 23.37 -38.77 20.06
CA TYR A 224 22.72 -39.02 18.76
C TYR A 224 21.50 -39.94 18.92
N ASN A 225 21.63 -40.98 19.73
CA ASN A 225 20.57 -41.94 20.04
C ASN A 225 19.57 -41.46 21.10
N ASP A 226 19.82 -40.32 21.78
CA ASP A 226 18.89 -39.76 22.76
C ASP A 226 17.69 -39.11 22.07
N ALA A 227 16.50 -39.60 22.38
CA ALA A 227 15.25 -39.05 21.86
C ALA A 227 14.95 -37.63 22.38
N ASN A 228 15.56 -37.19 23.47
CA ASN A 228 15.34 -35.86 24.06
C ASN A 228 16.51 -34.88 23.82
N ALA A 229 17.41 -35.19 22.90
CA ALA A 229 18.55 -34.35 22.59
C ALA A 229 18.09 -32.98 22.05
N LYS A 230 18.65 -31.90 22.61
CA LYS A 230 18.38 -30.53 22.17
C LYS A 230 19.25 -30.15 20.97
N VAL A 231 18.74 -29.26 20.13
CA VAL A 231 19.45 -28.74 18.94
C VAL A 231 20.85 -28.27 19.32
N GLU A 232 20.95 -27.43 20.36
CA GLU A 232 22.21 -26.83 20.77
C GLU A 232 23.24 -27.89 21.17
N ALA A 233 22.82 -28.91 21.92
CA ALA A 233 23.70 -30.00 22.33
C ALA A 233 24.14 -30.88 21.15
N LEU A 234 23.27 -31.11 20.18
CA LEU A 234 23.56 -31.91 18.99
C LEU A 234 24.48 -31.17 18.01
N GLU A 235 24.28 -29.87 17.83
CA GLU A 235 25.18 -29.04 17.02
C GLU A 235 26.55 -28.93 17.69
N GLU A 236 26.60 -28.71 19.00
CA GLU A 236 27.84 -28.73 19.77
C GLU A 236 28.54 -30.10 19.65
N ALA A 237 27.81 -31.19 19.84
CA ALA A 237 28.33 -32.55 19.67
C ALA A 237 28.81 -32.85 18.26
N THR A 238 28.13 -32.32 17.23
CA THR A 238 28.55 -32.46 15.84
C THR A 238 29.90 -31.78 15.64
N VAL A 239 30.02 -30.55 16.10
CA VAL A 239 31.25 -29.77 15.99
C VAL A 239 32.37 -30.45 16.78
N ASN A 240 32.10 -30.89 18.00
CA ASN A 240 33.07 -31.54 18.87
C ASN A 240 33.53 -32.89 18.30
N LEU A 241 32.61 -33.78 17.90
CA LEU A 241 32.98 -35.07 17.32
C LEU A 241 33.72 -34.90 15.99
N LYS A 242 33.27 -33.98 15.12
CA LYS A 242 34.02 -33.62 13.91
C LYS A 242 35.44 -33.19 14.28
N SER A 243 35.58 -32.26 15.21
CA SER A 243 36.86 -31.75 15.68
C SER A 243 37.74 -32.86 16.29
N GLU A 244 37.16 -33.80 17.03
CA GLU A 244 37.87 -34.90 17.68
C GLU A 244 38.30 -36.01 16.71
N ILE A 245 37.51 -36.32 15.69
CA ILE A 245 37.88 -37.26 14.62
C ILE A 245 39.02 -36.68 13.80
N LEU A 246 38.90 -35.39 13.48
CA LEU A 246 39.91 -34.64 12.77
C LEU A 246 41.14 -34.47 13.67
N ASP A 247 41.00 -34.27 14.97
CA ASP A 247 42.13 -34.35 15.90
C ASP A 247 42.74 -35.73 15.87
N PHE A 248 41.97 -36.81 15.98
CA PHE A 248 42.53 -38.15 15.97
C PHE A 248 43.30 -38.48 14.68
N LYS A 249 42.73 -38.15 13.52
CA LYS A 249 43.36 -38.34 12.21
C LYS A 249 44.61 -37.48 12.03
N TYR A 250 44.61 -36.28 12.58
CA TYR A 250 45.60 -35.26 12.28
C TYR A 250 46.45 -34.83 13.49
N ASN A 251 46.33 -35.45 14.66
CA ASN A 251 46.99 -35.05 15.92
C ASN A 251 48.52 -35.11 15.82
N SER A 252 49.02 -36.00 14.94
CA SER A 252 50.45 -36.14 14.69
C SER A 252 51.00 -35.04 13.77
N ALA A 253 50.15 -34.25 13.11
CA ALA A 253 50.57 -33.23 12.17
C ALA A 253 51.11 -31.98 12.88
N THR A 254 52.27 -31.50 12.43
CA THR A 254 52.89 -30.26 12.90
C THR A 254 53.50 -29.50 11.72
N GLU A 255 53.89 -28.23 11.87
CA GLU A 255 54.53 -27.47 10.78
C GLU A 255 55.82 -28.14 10.25
N LEU A 256 56.53 -28.88 11.10
CA LEU A 256 57.75 -29.64 10.74
C LEU A 256 57.46 -31.03 10.18
N GLN A 257 56.27 -31.57 10.46
CA GLN A 257 55.78 -32.85 9.95
C GLN A 257 54.35 -32.67 9.47
N PRO A 258 54.15 -31.93 8.35
CA PRO A 258 52.83 -31.68 7.84
C PRO A 258 52.21 -32.98 7.30
N MET A 259 50.90 -33.10 7.45
CA MET A 259 50.15 -34.22 6.91
C MET A 259 49.65 -33.86 5.52
N ASP A 260 50.08 -34.61 4.51
CA ASP A 260 49.60 -34.45 3.15
C ASP A 260 48.13 -34.87 3.07
N VAL A 261 47.29 -33.93 2.67
CA VAL A 261 45.85 -34.10 2.45
C VAL A 261 45.43 -33.57 1.09
N THR A 262 46.33 -33.65 0.12
CA THR A 262 46.08 -33.28 -1.27
C THR A 262 44.88 -34.02 -1.85
N ASP A 263 44.57 -35.22 -1.36
CA ASP A 263 43.39 -36.00 -1.77
C ASP A 263 42.04 -35.31 -1.44
N LEU A 264 42.04 -34.29 -0.58
CA LEU A 264 40.85 -33.44 -0.35
C LEU A 264 40.59 -32.46 -1.50
N ILE A 265 41.57 -32.24 -2.38
CA ILE A 265 41.42 -31.50 -3.62
C ILE A 265 40.96 -32.47 -4.71
N SER A 266 39.83 -32.19 -5.36
CA SER A 266 39.41 -32.94 -6.54
C SER A 266 40.26 -32.55 -7.74
N GLN A 267 40.77 -33.54 -8.49
CA GLN A 267 41.56 -33.35 -9.71
C GLN A 267 42.75 -32.37 -9.55
N PRO A 268 43.63 -32.55 -8.56
CA PRO A 268 44.66 -31.56 -8.21
C PRO A 268 45.66 -31.27 -9.34
N SER A 269 45.89 -32.22 -10.25
CA SER A 269 46.77 -32.07 -11.43
C SER A 269 46.04 -32.01 -12.76
N PHE A 270 44.70 -31.90 -12.74
CA PHE A 270 43.87 -31.88 -13.96
C PHE A 270 44.10 -33.06 -14.93
N LYS A 271 44.71 -34.16 -14.47
CA LYS A 271 45.13 -35.25 -15.34
C LYS A 271 43.96 -36.01 -15.97
N GLU A 272 42.84 -36.11 -15.28
CA GLU A 272 41.63 -36.77 -15.79
C GLU A 272 40.62 -35.73 -16.31
N SER A 273 40.29 -34.71 -15.51
CA SER A 273 39.33 -33.64 -15.85
C SER A 273 39.57 -32.37 -15.01
N THR A 274 38.67 -31.39 -15.13
CA THR A 274 38.59 -30.20 -14.24
C THR A 274 37.40 -30.30 -13.28
N ASP A 275 36.85 -31.49 -13.06
CA ASP A 275 35.63 -31.65 -12.26
C ASP A 275 35.88 -31.27 -10.80
N GLY A 276 34.93 -30.51 -10.23
CA GLY A 276 35.05 -29.90 -8.90
C GLY A 276 35.72 -28.52 -8.92
N TRP A 277 36.18 -28.03 -10.07
CA TRP A 277 36.71 -26.66 -10.20
C TRP A 277 35.74 -25.74 -10.94
N VAL A 278 35.50 -24.56 -10.38
CA VAL A 278 34.72 -23.48 -10.98
C VAL A 278 35.67 -22.50 -11.64
N THR A 279 35.49 -22.28 -12.94
CA THR A 279 36.29 -21.31 -13.70
C THR A 279 35.47 -20.09 -14.06
N LYS A 280 36.06 -18.90 -13.95
CA LYS A 280 35.44 -17.63 -14.39
C LYS A 280 36.47 -16.82 -15.15
N ARG A 281 36.06 -16.10 -16.21
CA ARG A 281 36.92 -15.15 -16.94
C ARG A 281 36.13 -13.94 -17.39
N GLU A 282 36.80 -12.80 -17.48
CA GLU A 282 36.36 -11.64 -18.24
C GLU A 282 36.82 -11.81 -19.69
N GLY A 283 35.95 -11.53 -20.67
CA GLY A 283 36.27 -11.66 -22.10
C GLY A 283 36.10 -13.07 -22.71
N THR A 284 36.11 -13.12 -24.04
CA THR A 284 35.77 -14.34 -24.82
C THR A 284 36.87 -14.79 -25.77
N THR A 285 37.97 -14.03 -25.89
CA THR A 285 39.08 -14.32 -26.82
C THR A 285 40.08 -15.27 -26.17
N GLY A 286 40.70 -16.13 -26.98
CA GLY A 286 41.80 -17.01 -26.56
C GLY A 286 41.38 -18.39 -26.04
N ASN A 287 42.37 -19.21 -25.69
CA ASN A 287 42.19 -20.57 -25.19
C ASN A 287 42.07 -20.53 -23.67
N PHE A 288 40.87 -20.77 -23.15
CA PHE A 288 40.60 -20.88 -21.70
C PHE A 288 40.14 -22.30 -21.38
N VAL A 289 41.11 -23.20 -21.34
CA VAL A 289 40.83 -24.64 -21.40
C VAL A 289 41.90 -25.43 -20.66
N ARG A 290 41.52 -26.64 -20.26
CA ARG A 290 42.46 -27.70 -19.88
C ARG A 290 43.24 -28.18 -21.10
N LYS A 291 44.57 -28.29 -20.99
CA LYS A 291 45.46 -28.68 -22.09
C LYS A 291 45.93 -30.13 -22.01
N THR A 292 45.13 -31.04 -22.55
CA THR A 292 45.47 -32.47 -22.61
C THR A 292 46.56 -32.78 -23.64
N GLY A 293 47.61 -33.48 -23.23
CA GLY A 293 48.67 -33.98 -24.12
C GLY A 293 49.88 -33.05 -24.28
N ASP A 294 49.80 -31.82 -23.77
CA ASP A 294 50.94 -30.92 -23.66
C ASP A 294 51.70 -31.16 -22.34
N LYS A 295 53.02 -31.10 -22.42
CA LYS A 295 53.92 -31.35 -21.28
C LYS A 295 55.02 -30.29 -21.18
N MET A 296 55.18 -29.77 -19.98
CA MET A 296 56.26 -28.85 -19.59
C MET A 296 56.94 -29.35 -18.33
N VAL A 297 58.19 -28.95 -18.14
CA VAL A 297 58.96 -29.28 -16.93
C VAL A 297 59.18 -27.97 -16.18
N ALA A 298 58.78 -27.93 -14.91
CA ALA A 298 58.92 -26.81 -14.02
C ALA A 298 60.38 -26.56 -13.62
N SER A 299 60.62 -25.44 -12.94
CA SER A 299 61.94 -24.99 -12.49
C SER A 299 62.72 -26.00 -11.64
N ASP A 300 62.00 -26.88 -10.95
CA ASP A 300 62.55 -27.90 -10.04
C ASP A 300 62.62 -29.31 -10.66
N GLY A 301 62.27 -29.45 -11.94
CA GLY A 301 62.23 -30.74 -12.63
C GLY A 301 60.87 -31.45 -12.58
N THR A 302 59.85 -30.88 -11.91
CA THR A 302 58.51 -31.47 -11.85
C THR A 302 57.80 -31.36 -13.19
N GLU A 303 57.15 -32.43 -13.61
CA GLU A 303 56.39 -32.45 -14.86
C GLU A 303 55.00 -31.86 -14.64
N CYS A 304 54.63 -30.87 -15.46
CA CYS A 304 53.29 -30.30 -15.56
C CYS A 304 52.68 -30.77 -16.88
N GLU A 305 51.60 -31.52 -16.81
CA GLU A 305 50.91 -32.18 -17.92
C GLU A 305 49.41 -32.06 -17.67
N ALA A 306 48.62 -31.80 -18.72
CA ALA A 306 47.17 -31.59 -18.58
C ALA A 306 46.74 -30.32 -17.81
N PHE A 307 47.67 -29.39 -17.58
CA PHE A 307 47.44 -28.11 -16.91
C PHE A 307 46.27 -27.29 -17.46
N PHE A 308 45.66 -26.47 -16.61
CA PHE A 308 44.64 -25.52 -17.03
C PHE A 308 45.28 -24.21 -17.46
N GLU A 309 44.96 -23.71 -18.66
CA GLU A 309 45.52 -22.48 -19.17
C GLU A 309 44.46 -21.42 -19.49
N TYR A 310 44.91 -20.18 -19.42
CA TYR A 310 44.37 -19.12 -20.25
C TYR A 310 45.48 -18.54 -21.14
N TRP A 311 45.31 -18.62 -22.45
CA TRP A 311 46.16 -17.97 -23.46
C TRP A 311 45.35 -17.02 -24.33
N ILE A 312 45.85 -15.81 -24.58
CA ILE A 312 45.32 -14.91 -25.62
C ILE A 312 46.42 -14.57 -26.64
N PRO A 313 46.06 -14.21 -27.88
CA PRO A 313 47.02 -13.71 -28.86
C PRO A 313 47.77 -12.50 -28.29
N SER A 314 49.08 -12.42 -28.52
CA SER A 314 49.89 -11.28 -28.04
C SER A 314 49.42 -9.93 -28.61
N SER A 315 48.80 -9.93 -29.79
CA SER A 315 48.15 -8.74 -30.37
C SER A 315 46.95 -8.23 -29.56
N SER A 316 46.36 -9.08 -28.72
CA SER A 316 45.25 -8.73 -27.82
C SER A 316 45.76 -8.17 -26.48
N GLY A 317 47.08 -8.03 -26.30
CA GLY A 317 47.69 -7.48 -25.11
C GLY A 317 47.75 -8.48 -23.95
N ASN A 318 47.41 -7.98 -22.77
CA ASN A 318 47.47 -8.68 -21.49
C ASN A 318 46.17 -9.42 -21.17
N GLN A 319 46.25 -10.50 -20.40
CA GLN A 319 45.08 -11.27 -20.02
C GLN A 319 44.10 -10.46 -19.16
N PRO A 320 42.78 -10.54 -19.44
CA PRO A 320 41.75 -10.04 -18.54
C PRO A 320 41.65 -10.91 -17.27
N ASN A 321 40.88 -10.47 -16.27
CA ASN A 321 40.78 -11.17 -15.00
C ASN A 321 40.14 -12.55 -15.17
N TRP A 322 40.64 -13.55 -14.46
CA TRP A 322 40.07 -14.90 -14.47
C TRP A 322 40.42 -15.66 -13.20
N SER A 323 39.72 -16.76 -12.96
CA SER A 323 39.98 -17.65 -11.82
C SER A 323 39.62 -19.10 -12.12
N ILE A 324 40.24 -20.00 -11.36
CA ILE A 324 39.87 -21.41 -11.24
C ILE A 324 39.90 -21.75 -9.74
N LEU A 325 38.73 -22.04 -9.17
CA LEU A 325 38.53 -22.17 -7.73
C LEU A 325 37.80 -23.46 -7.38
N GLN A 326 38.04 -23.99 -6.20
CA GLN A 326 37.36 -25.17 -5.65
C GLN A 326 37.00 -24.92 -4.18
N ASP A 327 35.75 -25.20 -3.83
CA ASP A 327 35.29 -25.17 -2.45
C ASP A 327 35.60 -26.50 -1.76
N LEU A 328 36.30 -26.42 -0.64
CA LEU A 328 36.60 -27.52 0.26
C LEU A 328 35.72 -27.42 1.50
N LYS A 329 35.21 -28.57 1.93
CA LYS A 329 34.38 -28.74 3.13
C LYS A 329 35.00 -29.83 4.00
N ASP A 330 34.54 -29.90 5.24
CA ASP A 330 34.95 -30.90 6.22
C ASP A 330 36.44 -30.93 6.53
N LEU A 331 37.09 -29.77 6.41
CA LEU A 331 38.48 -29.57 6.81
C LEU A 331 38.59 -29.54 8.34
N PRO A 332 39.60 -30.18 8.96
CA PRO A 332 40.00 -29.90 10.33
C PRO A 332 40.18 -28.41 10.60
N ASP A 333 39.74 -27.95 11.76
CA ASP A 333 40.13 -26.62 12.22
C ASP A 333 41.63 -26.63 12.54
N GLY A 334 42.39 -25.75 11.89
CA GLY A 334 43.84 -25.73 11.99
C GLY A 334 44.51 -25.01 10.82
N LYS A 335 45.84 -25.07 10.76
CA LYS A 335 46.64 -24.37 9.75
C LYS A 335 46.89 -25.28 8.54
N TYR A 336 46.76 -24.74 7.34
CA TYR A 336 46.96 -25.44 6.07
C TYR A 336 48.00 -24.75 5.20
N ARG A 337 48.59 -25.51 4.28
CA ARG A 337 49.45 -25.01 3.19
C ARG A 337 48.94 -25.56 1.87
N LEU A 338 48.43 -24.68 1.02
CA LEU A 338 48.13 -24.98 -0.38
C LEU A 338 49.40 -24.76 -1.20
N GLY A 339 49.73 -25.67 -2.11
CA GLY A 339 50.76 -25.50 -3.12
C GLY A 339 50.20 -25.66 -4.52
N ALA A 340 50.82 -25.04 -5.52
CA ALA A 340 50.55 -25.28 -6.94
C ALA A 340 51.74 -24.87 -7.80
N TYR A 341 51.80 -25.39 -9.02
CA TYR A 341 52.74 -24.95 -10.04
C TYR A 341 52.05 -23.97 -10.96
N ILE A 342 52.54 -22.73 -10.99
CA ILE A 342 51.95 -21.66 -11.82
C ILE A 342 52.95 -21.28 -12.91
N MET A 343 52.47 -21.27 -14.14
CA MET A 343 53.22 -20.88 -15.32
C MET A 343 53.11 -19.38 -15.56
N THR A 344 54.26 -18.76 -15.79
CA THR A 344 54.36 -17.40 -16.32
C THR A 344 54.95 -17.43 -17.73
N ASN A 345 54.66 -16.42 -18.54
CA ASN A 345 55.22 -16.35 -19.91
C ASN A 345 55.94 -15.04 -20.25
N ASN A 346 56.21 -14.20 -19.25
CA ASN A 346 56.89 -12.92 -19.46
C ASN A 346 58.41 -13.11 -19.27
N VAL A 347 59.18 -12.87 -20.33
CA VAL A 347 60.66 -12.97 -20.34
C VAL A 347 61.34 -11.60 -20.21
N ASN A 348 60.59 -10.50 -20.37
CA ASN A 348 61.15 -9.14 -20.43
C ASN A 348 61.06 -8.42 -19.09
N GLU A 349 60.05 -8.73 -18.27
CA GLU A 349 59.84 -8.14 -16.95
C GLU A 349 59.30 -9.17 -15.94
N ALA A 350 59.31 -8.80 -14.66
CA ALA A 350 58.75 -9.61 -13.59
C ALA A 350 57.25 -9.84 -13.82
N PRO A 351 56.78 -11.10 -13.84
CA PRO A 351 55.37 -11.43 -13.94
C PRO A 351 54.56 -10.89 -12.75
N LYS A 352 53.36 -10.37 -13.00
CA LYS A 352 52.42 -9.82 -12.02
C LYS A 352 51.01 -10.33 -12.23
N GLY A 353 50.18 -10.24 -11.19
CA GLY A 353 48.72 -10.38 -11.28
C GLY A 353 48.20 -11.81 -11.29
N ARG A 354 48.93 -12.76 -10.69
CA ARG A 354 48.55 -14.18 -10.59
C ARG A 354 48.76 -14.65 -9.18
N PHE A 355 47.74 -15.24 -8.58
CA PHE A 355 47.75 -15.54 -7.17
C PHE A 355 47.31 -16.97 -6.93
N LEU A 356 48.14 -17.74 -6.23
CA LEU A 356 47.67 -18.92 -5.52
C LEU A 356 46.80 -18.43 -4.35
N TYR A 357 45.60 -18.99 -4.20
CA TYR A 357 44.50 -18.39 -3.46
C TYR A 357 43.87 -19.38 -2.47
N ALA A 358 43.56 -18.90 -1.27
CA ALA A 358 42.70 -19.59 -0.30
C ALA A 358 41.81 -18.58 0.44
N LYS A 359 40.54 -18.90 0.71
CA LYS A 359 39.60 -18.07 1.48
C LYS A 359 38.84 -18.92 2.50
N THR A 360 38.79 -18.48 3.75
CA THR A 360 38.08 -19.15 4.86
C THR A 360 37.23 -18.14 5.63
N LEU A 361 36.57 -18.57 6.72
CA LEU A 361 35.93 -17.66 7.68
C LEU A 361 36.91 -16.64 8.30
N VAL A 362 38.20 -16.94 8.26
CA VAL A 362 39.27 -16.06 8.78
C VAL A 362 39.62 -14.94 7.78
N GLY A 363 39.30 -15.12 6.50
CA GLY A 363 39.63 -14.18 5.43
C GLY A 363 40.35 -14.83 4.25
N GLU A 364 40.93 -13.99 3.39
CA GLU A 364 41.66 -14.40 2.18
C GLU A 364 43.18 -14.45 2.43
N ALA A 365 43.83 -15.51 1.92
CA ALA A 365 45.27 -15.68 1.88
C ALA A 365 45.71 -15.91 0.44
N ARG A 366 46.76 -15.20 -0.01
CA ARG A 366 47.25 -15.33 -1.39
C ARG A 366 48.77 -15.18 -1.52
N THR A 367 49.35 -15.89 -2.49
CA THR A 367 50.78 -15.80 -2.87
C THR A 367 50.90 -15.46 -4.36
N GLU A 368 51.59 -14.37 -4.71
CA GLU A 368 51.76 -13.95 -6.11
C GLU A 368 52.80 -14.78 -6.86
N ALA A 369 52.46 -15.25 -8.06
CA ALA A 369 53.36 -15.96 -8.94
C ALA A 369 54.20 -14.99 -9.78
N ASN A 370 55.47 -14.82 -9.38
CA ASN A 370 56.36 -13.75 -9.83
C ASN A 370 57.69 -14.23 -10.46
N VAL A 371 57.89 -15.54 -10.63
CA VAL A 371 59.08 -16.10 -11.28
C VAL A 371 59.00 -15.84 -12.78
N GLN A 372 59.99 -15.13 -13.32
CA GLN A 372 60.10 -14.77 -14.73
C GLN A 372 60.27 -16.00 -15.63
N ALA A 373 59.72 -15.94 -16.84
CA ALA A 373 59.87 -17.01 -17.81
C ALA A 373 61.28 -17.04 -18.42
N VAL A 374 61.71 -18.21 -18.88
CA VAL A 374 62.99 -18.42 -19.57
C VAL A 374 62.74 -18.41 -21.08
N GLU A 375 63.62 -17.74 -21.84
CA GLU A 375 63.58 -17.74 -23.30
C GLU A 375 63.80 -19.17 -23.84
N ASN A 376 62.83 -19.69 -24.59
CA ASN A 376 62.85 -21.02 -25.18
C ASN A 376 62.65 -20.90 -26.70
N PRO A 377 63.68 -21.15 -27.53
CA PRO A 377 63.57 -21.02 -28.99
C PRO A 377 62.60 -22.02 -29.63
N ASP A 378 62.32 -23.14 -28.96
CA ASP A 378 61.57 -24.28 -29.50
C ASP A 378 60.12 -24.34 -29.00
N LYS A 379 59.71 -23.44 -28.07
CA LYS A 379 58.35 -23.37 -27.50
C LYS A 379 57.93 -21.91 -27.31
N ALA A 380 56.64 -21.62 -27.14
CA ALA A 380 56.23 -20.33 -26.59
C ALA A 380 56.79 -20.23 -25.16
N ASN A 381 57.41 -19.11 -24.77
CA ASN A 381 58.19 -18.89 -23.53
C ASN A 381 57.41 -19.09 -22.21
N GLY A 382 56.76 -20.23 -21.97
CA GLY A 382 56.07 -20.58 -20.72
C GLY A 382 57.01 -21.29 -19.75
N TYR A 383 56.95 -20.90 -18.47
CA TYR A 383 57.80 -21.46 -17.42
C TYR A 383 57.02 -21.65 -16.12
N PHE A 384 56.91 -22.91 -15.66
CA PHE A 384 56.26 -23.26 -14.40
C PHE A 384 57.23 -23.14 -13.21
N ALA A 385 56.75 -22.58 -12.11
CA ALA A 385 57.44 -22.58 -10.82
C ALA A 385 56.45 -22.95 -9.69
N PRO A 386 56.93 -23.60 -8.61
CA PRO A 386 56.10 -23.93 -7.46
C PRO A 386 55.84 -22.73 -6.57
N TYR A 387 54.61 -22.60 -6.07
CA TYR A 387 54.20 -21.60 -5.08
C TYR A 387 53.40 -22.27 -3.97
N THR A 388 53.43 -21.67 -2.78
CA THR A 388 52.62 -22.10 -1.65
C THR A 388 51.97 -20.92 -0.94
N VAL A 389 50.79 -21.12 -0.38
CA VAL A 389 50.09 -20.17 0.51
C VAL A 389 49.62 -20.89 1.77
N GLU A 390 49.85 -20.30 2.94
CA GLU A 390 49.35 -20.83 4.21
C GLU A 390 48.10 -20.08 4.66
N PHE A 391 47.14 -20.79 5.25
CA PHE A 391 45.87 -20.23 5.72
C PHE A 391 45.33 -21.01 6.93
N SER A 392 44.41 -20.43 7.70
CA SER A 392 43.73 -21.09 8.81
C SER A 392 42.28 -21.40 8.46
N VAL A 393 41.81 -22.58 8.85
CA VAL A 393 40.42 -23.00 8.72
C VAL A 393 39.76 -23.01 10.10
N ILE A 394 38.57 -22.41 10.17
CA ILE A 394 37.63 -22.46 11.29
C ILE A 394 36.26 -22.78 10.70
N GLY A 395 35.49 -23.64 11.37
CA GLY A 395 34.19 -24.08 10.86
C GLY A 395 34.31 -25.06 9.68
N GLY A 396 35.52 -25.55 9.41
CA GLY A 396 35.80 -26.62 8.46
C GLY A 396 35.55 -26.36 6.97
N THR A 397 35.59 -25.11 6.50
CA THR A 397 35.43 -24.77 5.08
C THR A 397 36.52 -23.85 4.54
N ALA A 398 36.93 -24.05 3.28
CA ALA A 398 37.86 -23.16 2.57
C ALA A 398 37.63 -23.18 1.05
N THR A 399 37.67 -22.03 0.38
CA THR A 399 37.75 -21.96 -1.09
C THR A 399 39.21 -21.80 -1.51
N ILE A 400 39.74 -22.68 -2.36
CA ILE A 400 41.14 -22.64 -2.82
C ILE A 400 41.24 -22.51 -4.34
N GLY A 401 42.40 -22.12 -4.86
CA GLY A 401 42.68 -22.21 -6.29
C GLY A 401 43.62 -21.13 -6.80
N MET A 402 43.40 -20.66 -8.02
CA MET A 402 44.17 -19.58 -8.61
C MET A 402 43.25 -18.45 -9.08
N VAL A 403 43.65 -17.21 -8.74
CA VAL A 403 42.99 -15.98 -9.19
C VAL A 403 44.01 -15.14 -9.97
N VAL A 404 43.57 -14.56 -11.08
CA VAL A 404 44.37 -13.72 -11.96
C VAL A 404 43.68 -12.38 -12.11
N GLU A 405 44.41 -11.32 -11.74
CA GLU A 405 43.93 -9.94 -11.72
C GLU A 405 45.00 -9.04 -12.33
N ASN A 406 44.67 -8.30 -13.40
CA ASN A 406 45.59 -7.36 -14.05
C ASN A 406 46.95 -7.97 -14.47
N ALA A 407 46.94 -9.19 -15.03
CA ALA A 407 48.17 -9.87 -15.41
C ALA A 407 48.94 -9.16 -16.51
N ASN A 408 50.26 -9.04 -16.38
CA ASN A 408 51.14 -8.46 -17.42
C ASN A 408 51.65 -9.50 -18.42
N SER A 409 50.82 -10.47 -18.75
CA SER A 409 51.15 -11.59 -19.63
C SER A 409 49.95 -11.94 -20.49
N ASN A 410 50.21 -12.51 -21.66
CA ASN A 410 49.18 -13.04 -22.54
C ASN A 410 48.97 -14.55 -22.34
N TRP A 411 49.75 -15.22 -21.48
CA TRP A 411 49.61 -16.65 -21.19
C TRP A 411 49.94 -16.98 -19.73
N THR A 412 49.04 -17.72 -19.11
CA THR A 412 49.18 -18.21 -17.74
C THR A 412 48.57 -19.60 -17.66
N ALA A 413 49.17 -20.50 -16.90
CA ALA A 413 48.64 -21.83 -16.63
C ALA A 413 48.88 -22.24 -15.19
N VAL A 414 48.12 -23.22 -14.70
CA VAL A 414 48.28 -23.79 -13.36
C VAL A 414 48.12 -25.30 -13.38
N ASP A 415 48.89 -25.97 -12.54
CA ASP A 415 48.90 -27.42 -12.43
C ASP A 415 49.35 -27.88 -11.03
N ASN A 416 49.18 -29.17 -10.75
CA ASN A 416 49.77 -29.88 -9.60
C ASN A 416 49.50 -29.18 -8.25
N PHE A 417 48.23 -28.94 -7.93
CA PHE A 417 47.81 -28.48 -6.61
C PHE A 417 48.16 -29.50 -5.53
N THR A 418 48.57 -29.03 -4.35
CA THR A 418 48.83 -29.86 -3.16
C THR A 418 48.21 -29.18 -1.93
N LEU A 419 47.74 -29.96 -0.97
CA LEU A 419 47.21 -29.44 0.29
C LEU A 419 47.83 -30.17 1.46
N ASN A 420 48.40 -29.43 2.40
CA ASN A 420 48.99 -29.98 3.61
C ASN A 420 48.31 -29.40 4.84
N TYR A 421 47.99 -30.26 5.82
CA TYR A 421 47.58 -29.84 7.14
C TYR A 421 48.79 -29.75 8.07
N LEU A 422 48.99 -28.59 8.69
CA LEU A 422 50.15 -28.25 9.50
C LEU A 422 49.91 -28.42 11.01
N GLY A 423 48.69 -28.78 11.43
CA GLY A 423 48.31 -28.90 12.84
C GLY A 423 47.54 -27.68 13.39
N LYS A 424 47.06 -27.82 14.63
CA LYS A 424 46.28 -26.79 15.35
C LYS A 424 47.12 -25.67 15.95
N SER A 425 48.41 -25.93 16.18
CA SER A 425 49.32 -24.96 16.79
C SER A 425 49.46 -23.73 15.88
N GLY A 426 49.05 -22.56 16.38
CA GLY A 426 49.10 -21.29 15.64
C GLY A 426 47.92 -21.03 14.69
N ALA A 427 46.85 -21.84 14.75
CA ALA A 427 45.61 -21.60 14.02
C ALA A 427 44.69 -20.59 14.75
N VAL A 428 43.84 -19.91 13.98
CA VAL A 428 42.85 -18.94 14.50
C VAL A 428 41.69 -19.71 15.18
N THR A 429 41.08 -19.17 16.25
CA THR A 429 39.98 -19.80 17.03
C THR A 429 38.64 -19.06 16.90
N TYR A 430 37.50 -19.61 17.36
CA TYR A 430 36.21 -18.87 17.40
C TYR A 430 36.29 -17.58 18.22
N ARG A 431 37.07 -17.59 19.30
CA ARG A 431 37.38 -16.40 20.07
C ARG A 431 38.14 -15.38 19.23
N THR A 432 39.18 -15.80 18.52
CA THR A 432 39.91 -14.94 17.57
C THR A 432 39.02 -14.50 16.40
N LEU A 433 38.04 -15.30 16.00
CA LEU A 433 37.07 -14.94 14.96
C LEU A 433 36.04 -13.93 15.45
N LEU A 434 35.56 -14.05 16.70
CA LEU A 434 34.75 -13.03 17.36
C LEU A 434 35.56 -11.75 17.52
N GLU A 435 36.82 -11.83 17.95
CA GLU A 435 37.74 -10.69 17.99
C GLU A 435 37.90 -10.05 16.60
N ASN A 436 38.03 -10.86 15.55
CA ASN A 436 38.09 -10.38 14.17
C ASN A 436 36.76 -9.76 13.72
N ASN A 437 35.60 -10.32 14.07
CA ASN A 437 34.29 -9.77 13.72
C ASN A 437 34.01 -8.48 14.49
N ILE A 438 34.37 -8.42 15.77
CA ILE A 438 34.38 -7.19 16.56
C ILE A 438 35.28 -6.18 15.85
N LYS A 439 36.50 -6.56 15.50
CA LYS A 439 37.44 -5.68 14.80
C LYS A 439 36.89 -5.22 13.45
N SER A 440 36.27 -6.09 12.66
CA SER A 440 35.66 -5.75 11.37
C SER A 440 34.42 -4.89 11.55
N ALA A 441 33.60 -5.13 12.57
CA ALA A 441 32.46 -4.28 12.90
C ALA A 441 32.91 -2.91 13.42
N GLU A 442 34.01 -2.84 14.18
CA GLU A 442 34.67 -1.60 14.61
C GLU A 442 35.33 -0.88 13.44
N GLU A 443 35.98 -1.60 12.53
CA GLU A 443 36.54 -1.07 11.29
C GLU A 443 35.44 -0.55 10.36
N LYS A 444 34.32 -1.26 10.24
CA LYS A 444 33.17 -0.87 9.42
C LYS A 444 32.40 0.29 10.05
N TYR A 445 32.20 0.26 11.36
CA TYR A 445 31.65 1.41 12.09
C TYR A 445 32.58 2.61 11.97
N LYS A 446 33.89 2.40 12.07
CA LYS A 446 34.89 3.43 11.80
C LYS A 446 34.84 3.90 10.35
N GLU A 447 34.62 3.02 9.38
CA GLU A 447 34.43 3.40 7.97
C GLU A 447 33.20 4.28 7.83
N TYR A 448 32.07 3.92 8.45
CA TYR A 448 30.87 4.76 8.49
C TYR A 448 31.17 6.13 9.12
N VAL A 449 31.85 6.16 10.26
CA VAL A 449 32.23 7.41 10.93
C VAL A 449 33.23 8.22 10.10
N ASP A 450 34.24 7.61 9.50
CA ASP A 450 35.27 8.26 8.67
C ASP A 450 34.67 8.76 7.34
N ALA A 451 33.67 8.06 6.80
CA ALA A 451 32.86 8.48 5.66
C ALA A 451 31.79 9.52 6.02
N ASN A 452 31.67 9.89 7.31
CA ASN A 452 30.65 10.78 7.85
C ASN A 452 29.21 10.31 7.59
N GLU A 453 28.98 8.99 7.58
CA GLU A 453 27.64 8.41 7.52
C GLU A 453 26.85 8.78 8.79
N THR A 454 25.56 9.10 8.61
CA THR A 454 24.66 9.50 9.71
C THR A 454 23.69 8.36 10.05
N PHE A 455 23.46 8.14 11.34
CA PHE A 455 22.56 7.12 11.92
C PHE A 455 22.10 7.60 13.30
N SER A 456 20.98 7.05 13.81
CA SER A 456 20.39 7.50 15.07
C SER A 456 21.27 7.26 16.31
N ASN A 457 21.11 8.10 17.34
CA ASN A 457 21.75 7.90 18.64
C ASN A 457 21.35 6.56 19.28
N MET A 458 20.10 6.14 19.06
CA MET A 458 19.60 4.86 19.56
C MET A 458 20.24 3.68 18.83
N GLY A 459 20.39 3.76 17.50
CA GLY A 459 21.12 2.78 16.70
C GLY A 459 22.58 2.67 17.14
N GLN A 460 23.24 3.82 17.37
CA GLN A 460 24.58 3.89 17.92
C GLN A 460 24.69 3.19 19.29
N GLN A 461 23.82 3.54 20.23
CA GLN A 461 23.83 2.97 21.58
C GLN A 461 23.66 1.45 21.54
N LYS A 462 22.73 0.95 20.72
CA LYS A 462 22.51 -0.48 20.54
C LYS A 462 23.75 -1.18 19.94
N TYR A 463 24.44 -0.55 19.00
CA TYR A 463 25.71 -1.04 18.46
C TYR A 463 26.79 -1.11 19.54
N GLU A 464 27.01 -0.02 20.27
CA GLU A 464 28.04 0.08 21.31
C GLU A 464 27.82 -0.95 22.42
N GLU A 465 26.56 -1.14 22.84
CA GLU A 465 26.21 -2.17 23.82
C GLU A 465 26.48 -3.59 23.31
N THR A 466 26.11 -3.87 22.05
CA THR A 466 26.37 -5.16 21.41
C THR A 466 27.88 -5.47 21.35
N ILE A 467 28.69 -4.50 20.91
CA ILE A 467 30.15 -4.65 20.84
C ILE A 467 30.77 -4.80 22.23
N ARG A 468 30.28 -4.07 23.24
CA ARG A 468 30.75 -4.21 24.62
C ARG A 468 30.54 -5.63 25.14
N VAL A 469 29.32 -6.15 25.00
CA VAL A 469 28.98 -7.52 25.41
C VAL A 469 29.86 -8.55 24.67
N ALA A 470 30.04 -8.37 23.36
CA ALA A 470 30.90 -9.24 22.56
C ALA A 470 32.37 -9.22 23.02
N LYS A 471 32.92 -8.05 23.38
CA LYS A 471 34.29 -7.93 23.93
C LYS A 471 34.44 -8.57 25.30
N GLU A 472 33.46 -8.41 26.18
CA GLU A 472 33.44 -9.05 27.50
C GLU A 472 33.47 -10.58 27.36
N ALA A 473 32.68 -11.11 26.43
CA ALA A 473 32.70 -12.54 26.11
C ALA A 473 34.04 -13.00 25.51
N ALA A 474 34.61 -12.22 24.58
CA ALA A 474 35.91 -12.51 23.97
C ALA A 474 37.08 -12.50 24.99
N ALA A 475 37.00 -11.70 26.05
CA ALA A 475 38.01 -11.67 27.12
C ALA A 475 37.84 -12.77 28.18
N ASN A 476 36.65 -13.38 28.27
CA ASN A 476 36.35 -14.40 29.27
C ASN A 476 36.60 -15.82 28.72
N GLU A 477 37.71 -16.44 29.12
CA GLU A 477 38.10 -17.81 28.73
C GLU A 477 37.07 -18.88 29.12
N SER A 478 36.13 -18.60 30.04
CA SER A 478 35.07 -19.54 30.41
C SER A 478 33.88 -19.57 29.45
N VAL A 479 33.81 -18.66 28.48
CA VAL A 479 32.73 -18.60 27.47
C VAL A 479 33.00 -19.64 26.39
N GLY A 480 32.04 -20.51 26.14
CA GLY A 480 32.14 -21.60 25.16
C GLY A 480 31.85 -21.16 23.72
N ASP A 481 32.22 -22.00 22.76
CA ASP A 481 32.20 -21.67 21.33
C ASP A 481 30.78 -21.39 20.76
N GLU A 482 29.72 -22.04 21.26
CA GLU A 482 28.34 -21.76 20.82
C GLU A 482 27.83 -20.39 21.27
N GLU A 483 28.19 -19.94 22.47
CA GLU A 483 27.85 -18.59 22.94
C GLU A 483 28.63 -17.53 22.15
N LEU A 484 29.90 -17.80 21.82
CA LEU A 484 30.70 -16.95 20.93
C LEU A 484 30.09 -16.87 19.52
N LYS A 485 29.58 -17.99 18.98
CA LYS A 485 28.91 -18.05 17.68
C LYS A 485 27.59 -17.27 17.66
N GLY A 486 26.75 -17.39 18.69
CA GLY A 486 25.54 -16.58 18.83
C GLY A 486 25.84 -15.07 18.91
N LEU A 487 26.95 -14.70 19.57
CA LEU A 487 27.43 -13.33 19.60
C LEU A 487 27.95 -12.85 18.24
N ILE A 488 28.63 -13.69 17.45
CA ILE A 488 29.02 -13.35 16.07
C ILE A 488 27.77 -12.99 15.25
N THR A 489 26.70 -13.78 15.29
CA THR A 489 25.44 -13.49 14.58
C THR A 489 24.77 -12.22 15.10
N THR A 490 24.78 -12.01 16.42
CA THR A 490 24.20 -10.79 17.03
C THR A 490 24.94 -9.53 16.57
N VAL A 491 26.27 -9.59 16.50
CA VAL A 491 27.10 -8.49 15.96
C VAL A 491 26.74 -8.23 14.49
N GLN A 492 26.56 -9.27 13.67
CA GLN A 492 26.17 -9.14 12.26
C GLN A 492 24.79 -8.50 12.09
N LEU A 493 23.75 -9.03 12.75
CA LEU A 493 22.38 -8.46 12.69
C LEU A 493 22.33 -7.01 13.19
N ARG A 494 23.15 -6.69 14.19
CA ARG A 494 23.27 -5.31 14.67
C ARG A 494 23.85 -4.39 13.59
N MET A 495 24.83 -4.86 12.82
CA MET A 495 25.37 -4.11 11.69
C MET A 495 24.33 -3.93 10.58
N ASP A 496 23.50 -4.94 10.29
CA ASP A 496 22.41 -4.84 9.31
C ASP A 496 21.35 -3.81 9.74
N SER A 497 20.94 -3.86 11.00
CA SER A 497 20.02 -2.87 11.59
C SER A 497 20.60 -1.45 11.52
N LEU A 498 21.90 -1.29 11.78
CA LEU A 498 22.56 0.01 11.66
C LEU A 498 22.64 0.47 10.19
N ALA A 499 22.80 -0.44 9.23
CA ALA A 499 22.78 -0.10 7.82
C ALA A 499 21.39 0.39 7.35
N MET A 500 20.30 -0.19 7.86
CA MET A 500 18.93 0.32 7.61
C MET A 500 18.70 1.71 8.21
N ASP A 501 19.22 1.95 9.41
CA ASP A 501 19.19 3.28 10.06
C ASP A 501 19.94 4.32 9.19
N ILE A 502 21.14 3.97 8.71
CA ILE A 502 21.89 4.80 7.74
C ILE A 502 21.07 5.07 6.47
N ALA A 503 20.38 4.06 5.94
CA ALA A 503 19.55 4.23 4.75
C ALA A 503 18.38 5.21 4.99
N ALA A 504 17.72 5.13 6.15
CA ALA A 504 16.69 6.08 6.53
C ALA A 504 17.25 7.51 6.66
N TYR A 505 18.42 7.69 7.27
CA TYR A 505 19.07 9.00 7.38
C TYR A 505 19.56 9.57 6.04
N LYS A 506 19.96 8.72 5.10
CA LYS A 506 20.25 9.13 3.72
C LYS A 506 18.98 9.65 3.03
N LYS A 507 17.88 8.90 3.15
CA LYS A 507 16.57 9.31 2.61
C LYS A 507 16.10 10.62 3.26
N LEU A 508 16.26 10.77 4.58
CA LEU A 508 15.98 12.02 5.30
C LEU A 508 16.82 13.18 4.77
N GLY A 509 18.11 12.96 4.49
CA GLY A 509 18.99 13.98 3.92
C GLY A 509 18.53 14.46 2.54
N VAL A 510 18.15 13.54 1.66
CA VAL A 510 17.58 13.85 0.34
C VAL A 510 16.25 14.60 0.51
N LYS A 511 15.38 14.14 1.41
CA LYS A 511 14.10 14.79 1.67
C LYS A 511 14.26 16.22 2.18
N ILE A 512 15.18 16.47 3.11
CA ILE A 512 15.47 17.83 3.58
C ILE A 512 15.95 18.72 2.41
N GLU A 513 16.80 18.22 1.52
CA GLU A 513 17.26 18.98 0.34
C GLU A 513 16.12 19.28 -0.63
N GLU A 514 15.29 18.28 -0.95
CA GLU A 514 14.09 18.44 -1.78
C GLU A 514 13.16 19.52 -1.22
N LEU A 515 12.88 19.47 0.09
CA LEU A 515 12.01 20.43 0.77
C LEU A 515 12.62 21.84 0.82
N ASN A 516 13.93 21.97 1.02
CA ASN A 516 14.62 23.27 0.97
C ASN A 516 14.62 23.88 -0.43
N ASN A 517 14.85 23.07 -1.47
CA ASN A 517 14.83 23.56 -2.85
C ASN A 517 13.42 24.03 -3.25
N ALA A 518 12.39 23.26 -2.92
CA ALA A 518 11.00 23.65 -3.16
C ALA A 518 10.63 24.95 -2.43
N TYR A 519 11.12 25.11 -1.19
CA TYR A 519 10.97 26.35 -0.44
C TYR A 519 11.68 27.53 -1.11
N ALA A 520 12.92 27.34 -1.57
CA ALA A 520 13.73 28.37 -2.21
C ALA A 520 13.10 28.90 -3.50
N GLU A 521 12.54 28.01 -4.32
CA GLU A 521 11.90 28.38 -5.58
C GLU A 521 10.65 29.24 -5.40
N SER A 522 9.89 29.01 -4.32
CA SER A 522 8.54 29.60 -4.17
C SER A 522 8.43 30.67 -3.09
N TYR A 523 9.24 30.60 -2.03
CA TYR A 523 8.98 31.35 -0.79
C TYR A 523 10.22 31.94 -0.09
N GLU A 524 11.45 31.66 -0.55
CA GLU A 524 12.66 32.21 0.10
C GLU A 524 12.71 33.75 0.05
N GLU A 525 12.31 34.38 -1.07
CA GLU A 525 12.26 35.85 -1.15
C GLU A 525 11.19 36.46 -0.22
N VAL A 526 10.17 35.67 0.11
CA VAL A 526 9.03 36.06 0.94
C VAL A 526 9.35 35.92 2.43
N GLY A 527 10.01 34.82 2.82
CA GLY A 527 10.31 34.47 4.21
C GLY A 527 9.11 33.93 4.98
N LEU A 528 9.12 32.63 5.28
CA LEU A 528 8.10 31.93 6.07
C LEU A 528 8.73 31.35 7.35
N ILE A 529 8.83 32.18 8.39
CA ILE A 529 9.55 31.88 9.65
C ILE A 529 9.16 30.52 10.26
N ASP A 530 7.86 30.18 10.28
CA ASP A 530 7.40 28.94 10.91
C ASP A 530 7.78 27.68 10.10
N TYR A 531 7.84 27.78 8.77
CA TYR A 531 8.25 26.68 7.90
C TYR A 531 9.78 26.55 7.84
N GLU A 532 10.50 27.67 7.82
CA GLU A 532 11.95 27.70 8.04
C GLU A 532 12.31 26.99 9.34
N LYS A 533 11.56 27.26 10.41
CA LYS A 533 11.72 26.55 11.69
C LYS A 533 11.49 25.04 11.57
N PHE A 534 10.49 24.60 10.80
CA PHE A 534 10.24 23.17 10.57
C PHE A 534 11.42 22.50 9.84
N LEU A 535 11.93 23.14 8.78
CA LEU A 535 13.10 22.66 8.04
C LEU A 535 14.35 22.64 8.93
N ASP A 536 14.55 23.69 9.74
CA ASP A 536 15.62 23.78 10.73
C ASP A 536 15.50 22.68 11.79
N ASP A 537 14.29 22.37 12.27
CA ASP A 537 14.07 21.33 13.26
C ASP A 537 14.34 19.93 12.66
N LEU A 538 13.97 19.68 11.40
CA LEU A 538 14.32 18.44 10.69
C LEU A 538 15.85 18.31 10.50
N ASP A 539 16.50 19.38 10.07
CA ASP A 539 17.96 19.37 9.89
C ASP A 539 18.67 19.27 11.26
N ALA A 540 18.17 19.93 12.30
CA ALA A 540 18.67 19.77 13.67
C ALA A 540 18.44 18.35 14.21
N ALA A 541 17.32 17.70 13.90
CA ALA A 541 17.06 16.32 14.28
C ALA A 541 18.00 15.35 13.56
N LYS A 542 18.28 15.60 12.27
CA LYS A 542 19.28 14.88 11.48
C LYS A 542 20.69 15.07 12.03
N GLN A 543 21.13 16.32 12.21
CA GLN A 543 22.46 16.68 12.76
C GLN A 543 22.63 16.13 14.19
N GLY A 544 21.59 16.22 15.01
CA GLY A 544 21.55 15.73 16.38
C GLY A 544 21.35 14.22 16.50
N LYS A 545 21.09 13.51 15.39
CA LYS A 545 20.83 12.06 15.34
C LYS A 545 19.65 11.63 16.22
N THR A 546 18.61 12.46 16.28
CA THR A 546 17.42 12.26 17.13
C THR A 546 16.16 11.90 16.35
N PHE A 547 16.16 12.03 15.02
CA PHE A 547 15.10 11.54 14.16
C PHE A 547 14.85 10.03 14.36
N ASP A 548 13.59 9.61 14.42
CA ASP A 548 13.20 8.20 14.50
C ASP A 548 13.09 7.61 13.08
N PRO A 549 13.93 6.62 12.70
CA PRO A 549 13.88 6.02 11.38
C PRO A 549 12.51 5.46 10.96
N SER A 550 11.60 5.12 11.89
CA SER A 550 10.25 4.66 11.53
C SER A 550 9.33 5.76 11.02
N GLU A 551 9.67 7.04 11.21
CA GLU A 551 8.87 8.18 10.73
C GLU A 551 9.24 8.63 9.31
N ILE A 552 10.19 7.94 8.66
CA ILE A 552 10.72 8.36 7.36
C ILE A 552 9.65 8.46 6.26
N ASP A 553 8.60 7.64 6.33
CA ASP A 553 7.50 7.64 5.37
C ASP A 553 6.38 8.65 5.73
N SER A 554 6.54 9.41 6.82
CA SER A 554 5.58 10.44 7.27
C SER A 554 6.01 11.88 6.96
N ILE A 555 7.25 12.11 6.52
CA ILE A 555 7.83 13.46 6.37
C ILE A 555 7.07 14.34 5.37
N ASP A 556 6.70 13.79 4.22
CA ASP A 556 6.05 14.55 3.14
C ASP A 556 4.74 15.20 3.65
N VAL A 557 3.93 14.43 4.39
CA VAL A 557 2.66 14.89 4.97
C VAL A 557 2.89 15.99 6.01
N TYR A 558 3.89 15.85 6.88
CA TYR A 558 4.18 16.87 7.90
C TYR A 558 4.71 18.16 7.28
N SER A 559 5.49 18.05 6.21
CA SER A 559 6.03 19.21 5.52
C SER A 559 4.95 20.03 4.82
N GLU A 560 4.04 19.38 4.11
CA GLU A 560 2.91 20.04 3.44
C GLU A 560 2.03 20.81 4.44
N ARG A 561 1.72 20.18 5.58
CA ARG A 561 0.95 20.82 6.66
C ARG A 561 1.66 22.05 7.23
N ALA A 562 2.98 21.94 7.47
CA ALA A 562 3.77 23.03 8.01
C ALA A 562 3.87 24.22 7.03
N LEU A 563 4.10 23.94 5.74
CA LEU A 563 4.19 24.97 4.70
C LEU A 563 2.88 25.73 4.58
N ARG A 564 1.75 25.01 4.45
CA ARG A 564 0.43 25.62 4.32
C ARG A 564 0.09 26.52 5.49
N ALA A 565 0.34 26.06 6.73
CA ALA A 565 0.11 26.86 7.93
C ALA A 565 0.95 28.15 7.94
N ALA A 566 2.22 28.07 7.53
CA ALA A 566 3.11 29.23 7.49
C ALA A 566 2.69 30.27 6.43
N VAL A 567 2.28 29.83 5.24
CA VAL A 567 1.78 30.73 4.17
C VAL A 567 0.50 31.43 4.62
N VAL A 568 -0.49 30.69 5.12
CA VAL A 568 -1.79 31.24 5.58
C VAL A 568 -1.59 32.29 6.68
N LYS A 569 -0.71 32.01 7.64
CA LYS A 569 -0.35 32.97 8.68
C LYS A 569 0.27 34.24 8.09
N SER A 570 1.25 34.11 7.18
CA SER A 570 1.92 35.24 6.52
C SER A 570 0.96 36.10 5.70
N LEU A 571 0.00 35.49 4.99
CA LEU A 571 -1.03 36.21 4.23
C LEU A 571 -1.88 37.13 5.13
N SER A 572 -2.12 36.74 6.38
CA SER A 572 -2.92 37.49 7.35
C SER A 572 -2.18 38.66 8.00
N GLU A 573 -0.86 38.77 7.83
CA GLU A 573 -0.03 39.77 8.49
C GLU A 573 0.12 41.04 7.64
N GLU A 574 0.16 42.20 8.32
CA GLU A 574 0.44 43.48 7.68
C GLU A 574 1.89 43.50 7.16
N GLY A 575 2.04 43.56 5.83
CA GLY A 575 3.35 43.46 5.17
C GLY A 575 3.89 42.04 5.00
N GLY A 576 3.10 41.00 5.31
CA GLY A 576 3.43 39.61 5.00
C GLY A 576 3.29 39.29 3.50
N THR A 577 3.42 38.02 3.15
CA THR A 577 3.33 37.59 1.75
C THR A 577 2.02 37.97 1.10
N ARG A 578 2.04 38.14 -0.22
CA ARG A 578 0.85 38.21 -1.07
C ARG A 578 0.81 37.05 -2.06
N GLU A 579 1.84 36.22 -2.07
CA GLU A 579 1.99 35.10 -3.00
C GLU A 579 1.27 33.86 -2.48
N VAL A 580 0.40 33.27 -3.30
CA VAL A 580 -0.46 32.13 -2.95
C VAL A 580 -0.20 30.94 -3.88
N THR A 581 0.39 31.16 -5.06
CA THR A 581 0.50 30.17 -6.15
C THR A 581 1.16 28.86 -5.68
N GLY A 582 2.20 28.94 -4.85
CA GLY A 582 2.94 27.76 -4.36
C GLY A 582 2.15 26.82 -3.43
N LEU A 583 0.94 27.18 -3.01
CA LEU A 583 0.03 26.27 -2.31
C LEU A 583 -0.73 25.34 -3.28
N PHE A 584 -0.83 25.71 -4.55
CA PHE A 584 -1.43 24.88 -5.58
C PHE A 584 -0.41 23.84 -6.09
N VAL A 585 -0.90 22.66 -6.43
CA VAL A 585 -0.07 21.58 -6.96
C VAL A 585 0.05 21.77 -8.47
N ASN A 586 1.27 21.96 -8.98
CA ASN A 586 1.56 22.02 -10.41
C ASN A 586 0.70 23.06 -11.18
N PRO A 587 0.68 24.34 -10.77
CA PRO A 587 -0.11 25.39 -11.41
C PRO A 587 0.37 25.74 -12.84
N ASN A 588 1.55 25.25 -13.24
CA ASN A 588 2.21 25.51 -14.53
C ASN A 588 2.30 24.26 -15.44
N PHE A 589 1.67 23.14 -15.06
CA PHE A 589 1.64 21.90 -15.87
C PHE A 589 3.00 21.41 -16.41
N ASP A 590 4.09 21.55 -15.65
CA ASP A 590 5.46 21.39 -16.17
C ASP A 590 5.73 20.00 -16.76
N ASN A 591 5.15 18.93 -16.18
CA ASN A 591 5.41 17.55 -16.61
C ASN A 591 4.23 16.57 -16.52
N VAL A 592 3.14 16.93 -15.83
CA VAL A 592 2.03 16.03 -15.50
C VAL A 592 0.73 16.83 -15.32
N LEU A 593 -0.40 16.11 -15.16
CA LEU A 593 -1.70 16.69 -14.77
C LEU A 593 -1.99 16.61 -13.26
N THR A 594 -1.03 16.10 -12.47
CA THR A 594 -1.18 15.94 -11.02
C THR A 594 -1.63 17.24 -10.37
N GLY A 595 -2.56 17.14 -9.42
CA GLY A 595 -3.15 18.29 -8.73
C GLY A 595 -4.46 18.78 -9.33
N TRP A 596 -4.72 18.57 -10.63
CA TRP A 596 -5.89 19.13 -11.31
C TRP A 596 -7.04 18.13 -11.47
N THR A 597 -8.26 18.60 -11.16
CA THR A 597 -9.48 17.79 -11.28
C THR A 597 -10.27 18.21 -12.53
N LYS A 598 -10.59 17.22 -13.38
CA LYS A 598 -11.60 17.37 -14.44
C LYS A 598 -12.97 17.04 -13.86
N GLY A 599 -13.90 18.00 -13.92
CA GLY A 599 -15.29 17.83 -13.54
C GLY A 599 -16.26 18.22 -14.67
N GLY A 600 -17.55 18.05 -14.42
CA GLY A 600 -18.61 18.29 -15.39
C GLY A 600 -18.86 17.09 -16.29
N ALA A 601 -19.24 17.35 -17.55
CA ALA A 601 -19.53 16.32 -18.53
C ALA A 601 -18.28 15.50 -18.86
N ASP A 602 -18.46 14.18 -19.04
CA ASP A 602 -17.39 13.29 -19.49
C ASP A 602 -17.16 13.39 -21.01
N THR A 603 -16.86 14.61 -21.47
CA THR A 603 -16.49 14.92 -22.85
C THR A 603 -15.20 15.70 -22.89
N GLY A 604 -14.55 15.71 -24.06
CA GLY A 604 -13.26 16.34 -24.24
C GLY A 604 -12.09 15.64 -23.56
N ASP A 605 -10.93 15.86 -24.15
CA ASP A 605 -9.69 15.18 -23.84
C ASP A 605 -8.77 16.17 -23.11
N PHE A 606 -8.63 15.98 -21.79
CA PHE A 606 -7.78 16.79 -20.95
C PHE A 606 -6.39 16.17 -20.87
N LYS A 607 -5.39 16.86 -21.42
CA LYS A 607 -4.06 16.30 -21.65
C LYS A 607 -2.96 17.29 -21.28
N HIS A 608 -1.87 16.75 -20.76
CA HIS A 608 -0.59 17.45 -20.65
C HIS A 608 0.31 17.09 -21.83
N ALA A 609 0.93 18.10 -22.43
CA ALA A 609 2.10 17.93 -23.28
C ALA A 609 2.86 19.26 -23.43
N HIS A 610 4.17 19.18 -23.67
CA HIS A 610 5.04 20.35 -23.87
C HIS A 610 5.02 21.35 -22.70
N ALA A 611 4.94 20.89 -21.45
CA ALA A 611 4.88 21.74 -20.25
C ALA A 611 3.67 22.72 -20.24
N SER A 612 2.55 22.30 -20.83
CA SER A 612 1.27 23.01 -20.76
C SER A 612 0.12 22.00 -20.80
N ALA A 613 -1.10 22.45 -20.56
CA ALA A 613 -2.29 21.61 -20.67
C ALA A 613 -3.24 22.06 -21.79
N GLU A 614 -3.97 21.09 -22.34
CA GLU A 614 -5.06 21.33 -23.28
C GLU A 614 -6.34 20.61 -22.87
N LEU A 615 -7.48 21.23 -23.18
CA LEU A 615 -8.78 20.57 -23.25
C LEU A 615 -9.23 20.56 -24.72
N TRP A 616 -9.19 19.38 -25.33
CA TRP A 616 -9.50 19.22 -26.75
C TRP A 616 -10.86 18.55 -26.98
N ASN A 617 -11.67 19.11 -27.87
CA ASN A 617 -12.92 18.55 -28.37
C ASN A 617 -13.99 18.27 -27.29
N ALA A 618 -14.07 19.12 -26.27
CA ALA A 618 -15.17 19.11 -25.31
C ALA A 618 -16.42 19.75 -25.96
N LYS A 619 -17.46 18.93 -26.14
CA LYS A 619 -18.72 19.30 -26.81
C LYS A 619 -19.91 18.58 -26.15
N GLY A 620 -21.12 19.12 -26.29
CA GLY A 620 -22.35 18.53 -25.77
C GLY A 620 -22.56 18.65 -24.25
N GLY A 621 -21.65 19.27 -23.51
CA GLY A 621 -21.76 19.45 -22.06
C GLY A 621 -20.72 20.41 -21.51
N GLU A 622 -20.97 20.94 -20.31
CA GLU A 622 -20.02 21.83 -19.62
C GLU A 622 -18.89 21.00 -19.01
N VAL A 623 -17.64 21.44 -19.17
CA VAL A 623 -16.45 20.81 -18.59
C VAL A 623 -15.70 21.84 -17.76
N VAL A 624 -15.26 21.47 -16.56
CA VAL A 624 -14.43 22.30 -15.68
C VAL A 624 -13.11 21.59 -15.40
N ILE A 625 -12.03 22.36 -15.35
CA ILE A 625 -10.72 21.89 -14.89
C ILE A 625 -10.33 22.80 -13.74
N TYR A 626 -10.12 22.27 -12.54
CA TYR A 626 -9.94 23.11 -11.35
C TYR A 626 -9.01 22.53 -10.28
N GLN A 627 -8.59 23.42 -9.38
CA GLN A 627 -7.97 23.12 -8.08
C GLN A 627 -8.64 23.92 -6.98
N ASP A 628 -8.70 23.33 -5.78
CA ASP A 628 -9.25 23.94 -4.57
C ASP A 628 -8.17 24.16 -3.51
N LEU A 629 -8.22 25.32 -2.85
CA LEU A 629 -7.52 25.60 -1.60
C LEU A 629 -8.52 26.02 -0.53
N GLU A 630 -8.25 25.65 0.71
CA GLU A 630 -9.06 26.05 1.87
C GLU A 630 -8.21 26.73 2.95
N GLY A 631 -8.85 27.30 3.97
CA GLY A 631 -8.16 27.92 5.11
C GLY A 631 -7.38 29.18 4.74
N LEU A 632 -7.70 29.82 3.62
CA LEU A 632 -7.11 31.09 3.21
C LEU A 632 -7.76 32.27 3.97
N PRO A 633 -7.04 33.39 4.17
CA PRO A 633 -7.62 34.59 4.77
C PRO A 633 -8.73 35.22 3.92
N LYS A 634 -9.69 35.87 4.56
CA LYS A 634 -10.72 36.62 3.83
C LYS A 634 -10.14 37.81 3.05
N GLY A 635 -10.70 38.10 1.89
CA GLY A 635 -10.34 39.27 1.09
C GLY A 635 -10.33 38.98 -0.41
N SER A 636 -9.86 39.96 -1.18
CA SER A 636 -9.80 39.81 -2.64
C SER A 636 -8.54 39.07 -3.08
N TYR A 637 -8.69 38.21 -4.09
CA TYR A 637 -7.62 37.42 -4.70
C TYR A 637 -7.63 37.64 -6.20
N LYS A 638 -6.47 37.93 -6.77
CA LYS A 638 -6.26 38.06 -8.20
C LYS A 638 -5.74 36.75 -8.77
N VAL A 639 -6.36 36.28 -9.84
CA VAL A 639 -5.94 35.07 -10.57
C VAL A 639 -5.60 35.44 -11.99
N THR A 640 -4.42 35.03 -12.45
CA THR A 640 -4.02 35.14 -13.85
C THR A 640 -3.70 33.78 -14.44
N MET A 641 -3.92 33.61 -15.74
CA MET A 641 -3.61 32.39 -16.48
C MET A 641 -3.30 32.70 -17.94
N GLN A 642 -2.25 32.10 -18.49
CA GLN A 642 -1.96 32.19 -19.92
C GLN A 642 -2.74 31.13 -20.68
N GLY A 643 -3.60 31.56 -21.62
CA GLY A 643 -4.47 30.62 -22.31
C GLY A 643 -5.48 31.27 -23.24
N TYR A 644 -6.07 30.47 -24.11
CA TYR A 644 -7.08 30.94 -25.05
C TYR A 644 -8.04 29.81 -25.43
N TYR A 645 -9.23 30.20 -25.91
CA TYR A 645 -10.18 29.30 -26.54
C TYR A 645 -10.12 29.45 -28.06
N CYS A 646 -9.73 28.39 -28.76
CA CYS A 646 -9.86 28.28 -30.20
C CYS A 646 -11.21 27.65 -30.56
N PRO A 647 -12.06 28.34 -31.35
CA PRO A 647 -13.36 27.78 -31.75
C PRO A 647 -13.23 26.43 -32.43
N SER A 648 -12.27 26.28 -33.34
CA SER A 648 -11.85 24.97 -33.82
C SER A 648 -10.46 25.00 -34.44
N SER A 649 -9.51 24.21 -33.93
CA SER A 649 -8.14 24.14 -34.47
C SER A 649 -8.06 23.62 -35.92
N GLN A 650 -9.11 22.92 -36.37
CA GLN A 650 -9.25 22.41 -37.73
C GLN A 650 -10.27 23.20 -38.58
N ASN A 651 -10.71 24.37 -38.12
CA ASN A 651 -11.73 25.21 -38.76
C ASN A 651 -13.04 24.46 -39.14
N LYS A 652 -13.53 23.55 -38.30
CA LYS A 652 -14.72 22.72 -38.59
C LYS A 652 -16.04 23.47 -38.55
N ASN A 653 -16.08 24.60 -37.86
CA ASN A 653 -17.23 25.52 -37.82
C ASN A 653 -17.04 26.77 -38.71
N SER A 654 -16.01 26.78 -39.57
CA SER A 654 -15.72 27.90 -40.47
C SER A 654 -15.50 29.27 -39.78
N TRP A 655 -14.96 29.28 -38.56
CA TRP A 655 -14.68 30.51 -37.82
C TRP A 655 -13.67 31.43 -38.54
N LYS A 656 -12.73 30.86 -39.31
CA LYS A 656 -11.73 31.65 -40.06
C LYS A 656 -12.38 32.53 -41.12
N GLU A 657 -13.28 31.96 -41.92
CA GLU A 657 -13.94 32.69 -43.02
C GLU A 657 -14.95 33.72 -42.51
N ASN A 658 -15.52 33.48 -41.31
CA ASN A 658 -16.50 34.37 -40.71
C ASN A 658 -15.89 35.46 -39.82
N TRP A 659 -14.57 35.44 -39.60
CA TRP A 659 -13.89 36.42 -38.76
C TRP A 659 -14.21 37.86 -39.21
N GLY A 660 -14.76 38.66 -38.29
CA GLY A 660 -15.12 40.06 -38.53
C GLY A 660 -16.41 40.29 -39.34
N GLN A 661 -17.23 39.26 -39.59
CA GLN A 661 -18.52 39.39 -40.26
C GLN A 661 -19.64 39.78 -39.27
N ASP A 662 -20.54 40.68 -39.68
CA ASP A 662 -21.70 41.07 -38.87
C ASP A 662 -22.65 39.89 -38.61
N GLY A 663 -22.97 39.64 -37.34
CA GLY A 663 -23.89 38.57 -36.92
C GLY A 663 -23.26 37.17 -36.85
N ASP A 664 -21.94 37.05 -36.96
CA ASP A 664 -21.24 35.78 -36.77
C ASP A 664 -21.38 35.26 -35.33
N THR A 665 -21.50 33.94 -35.20
CA THR A 665 -21.55 33.22 -33.93
C THR A 665 -20.50 32.11 -33.84
N SER A 666 -19.80 31.77 -34.93
CA SER A 666 -18.79 30.71 -34.93
C SER A 666 -17.49 31.12 -34.22
N ASN A 667 -17.26 32.43 -34.05
CA ASN A 667 -16.18 33.00 -33.24
C ASN A 667 -16.56 33.31 -31.78
N ASN A 668 -17.74 32.88 -31.32
CA ASN A 668 -18.12 33.05 -29.92
C ASN A 668 -17.15 32.29 -29.01
N ILE A 669 -16.72 32.96 -27.93
CA ILE A 669 -15.92 32.35 -26.88
C ILE A 669 -16.82 31.56 -25.95
N HIS A 670 -16.51 30.27 -25.80
CA HIS A 670 -17.20 29.34 -24.90
C HIS A 670 -16.35 28.92 -23.69
N GLY A 671 -15.07 29.30 -23.68
CA GLY A 671 -14.13 29.04 -22.58
C GLY A 671 -13.98 30.25 -21.64
N TYR A 672 -13.81 29.98 -20.35
CA TYR A 672 -13.71 30.97 -19.29
C TYR A 672 -12.56 30.61 -18.34
N LEU A 673 -11.79 31.60 -17.90
CA LEU A 673 -11.01 31.51 -16.67
C LEU A 673 -11.97 31.71 -15.50
N VAL A 674 -11.87 30.85 -14.48
CA VAL A 674 -12.72 30.89 -13.29
C VAL A 674 -11.88 31.01 -12.02
N ALA A 675 -12.34 31.85 -11.09
CA ALA A 675 -11.81 31.96 -9.74
C ALA A 675 -12.97 32.23 -8.77
N ASN A 676 -13.32 31.26 -7.92
CA ASN A 676 -14.63 31.23 -7.23
C ASN A 676 -15.77 31.60 -8.20
N ASP A 677 -16.59 32.60 -7.84
CA ASP A 677 -17.71 33.07 -8.66
C ASP A 677 -17.29 34.02 -9.79
N ALA A 678 -16.03 34.49 -9.79
CA ALA A 678 -15.53 35.40 -10.80
C ALA A 678 -15.18 34.63 -12.08
N THR A 679 -15.72 35.11 -13.21
CA THR A 679 -15.45 34.49 -14.52
C THR A 679 -15.08 35.54 -15.55
N VAL A 680 -14.09 35.23 -16.39
CA VAL A 680 -13.71 36.06 -17.53
C VAL A 680 -13.61 35.18 -18.78
N LYS A 681 -14.12 35.68 -19.90
CA LYS A 681 -14.00 34.99 -21.20
C LYS A 681 -12.53 34.84 -21.55
N LEU A 682 -12.15 33.64 -21.99
CA LEU A 682 -10.80 33.42 -22.49
C LEU A 682 -10.57 34.22 -23.77
N HIS A 683 -9.32 34.57 -24.01
CA HIS A 683 -8.94 35.17 -25.27
C HIS A 683 -9.25 34.28 -26.48
N HIS A 684 -9.47 34.91 -27.62
CA HIS A 684 -9.42 34.27 -28.92
C HIS A 684 -7.97 34.18 -29.41
N PRO A 685 -7.55 33.13 -30.16
CA PRO A 685 -6.21 33.07 -30.74
C PRO A 685 -5.82 34.28 -31.60
N MET A 686 -6.83 34.98 -32.15
CA MET A 686 -6.65 36.18 -32.98
C MET A 686 -6.58 37.49 -32.18
N ASP A 687 -6.82 37.48 -30.87
CA ASP A 687 -6.73 38.68 -30.02
C ASP A 687 -5.29 39.19 -29.94
N ARG A 688 -4.32 38.26 -30.05
CA ARG A 688 -2.89 38.55 -30.09
C ARG A 688 -2.20 37.79 -31.24
N PRO A 689 -2.30 38.30 -32.48
CA PRO A 689 -1.62 37.70 -33.63
C PRO A 689 -0.08 37.90 -33.51
N ILE A 690 0.68 36.95 -34.03
CA ILE A 690 2.12 36.81 -33.79
C ILE A 690 2.89 37.24 -35.05
N SER A 691 3.88 38.11 -34.90
CA SER A 691 4.74 38.51 -36.02
C SER A 691 5.76 37.43 -36.39
N GLU A 692 6.30 37.49 -37.62
CA GLU A 692 7.38 36.59 -38.06
C GLU A 692 8.59 36.60 -37.12
N ALA A 693 8.92 37.76 -36.55
CA ALA A 693 10.07 37.92 -35.65
C ALA A 693 9.83 37.33 -34.26
N GLU A 694 8.60 37.40 -33.74
CA GLU A 694 8.25 36.81 -32.44
C GLU A 694 8.28 35.27 -32.47
N LYS A 695 7.85 34.66 -33.59
CA LYS A 695 7.92 33.20 -33.74
C LYS A 695 9.31 32.68 -34.14
N GLU A 696 10.25 33.54 -34.48
CA GLU A 696 11.57 33.12 -34.95
C GLU A 696 12.32 32.38 -33.83
N GLY A 697 12.67 31.11 -34.06
CA GLY A 697 13.38 30.28 -33.08
C GLY A 697 12.47 29.54 -32.08
N LEU A 698 11.16 29.72 -32.14
CA LEU A 698 10.19 28.98 -31.32
C LEU A 698 9.76 27.67 -31.98
N ALA A 699 9.43 26.66 -31.17
CA ALA A 699 9.02 25.33 -31.64
C ALA A 699 7.51 25.27 -31.94
N GLY A 700 7.08 24.22 -32.65
CA GLY A 700 5.68 23.97 -32.98
C GLY A 700 5.18 24.63 -34.27
N ASN A 701 3.88 24.45 -34.52
CA ASN A 701 3.20 24.88 -35.73
C ASN A 701 2.52 26.25 -35.57
N PHE A 702 3.04 27.24 -36.30
CA PHE A 702 2.45 28.56 -36.47
C PHE A 702 1.79 28.66 -37.84
N GLU A 703 0.48 28.91 -37.90
CA GLU A 703 -0.24 29.05 -39.16
C GLU A 703 -0.39 30.53 -39.53
N ALA A 704 -0.03 30.85 -40.77
CA ALA A 704 -0.19 32.20 -41.30
C ALA A 704 -1.69 32.57 -41.38
N ILE A 705 -2.02 33.79 -40.97
CA ILE A 705 -3.37 34.33 -41.10
C ILE A 705 -3.53 34.84 -42.54
N THR A 706 -4.35 34.14 -43.35
CA THR A 706 -4.56 34.46 -44.78
C THR A 706 -6.00 34.86 -45.12
N TRP A 707 -6.90 34.86 -44.14
CA TRP A 707 -8.33 35.14 -44.31
C TRP A 707 -8.72 36.58 -43.90
N ASP A 708 -7.80 37.33 -43.29
CA ASP A 708 -7.96 38.75 -42.95
C ASP A 708 -6.76 39.54 -43.50
N ASP A 709 -7.00 40.34 -44.55
CA ASP A 709 -5.96 41.16 -45.20
C ASP A 709 -5.32 42.19 -44.24
N SER A 710 -6.01 42.58 -43.17
CA SER A 710 -5.48 43.52 -42.17
C SER A 710 -4.38 42.90 -41.29
N MET A 711 -4.32 41.57 -41.23
CA MET A 711 -3.35 40.79 -40.45
C MET A 711 -2.30 40.09 -41.33
N ALA A 712 -2.12 40.54 -42.57
CA ALA A 712 -1.18 39.95 -43.51
C ALA A 712 0.26 39.89 -42.95
N GLY A 713 0.85 38.69 -42.95
CA GLY A 713 2.19 38.43 -42.41
C GLY A 713 2.23 38.11 -40.91
N MET A 714 1.07 38.01 -40.27
CA MET A 714 0.94 37.54 -38.89
C MET A 714 0.54 36.06 -38.85
N TYR A 715 0.70 35.45 -37.68
CA TYR A 715 0.50 34.03 -37.41
C TYR A 715 -0.33 33.82 -36.15
N TRP A 716 -0.91 32.64 -36.02
CA TRP A 716 -1.48 32.14 -34.77
C TRP A 716 -0.94 30.74 -34.45
N THR A 717 -1.06 30.32 -33.20
CA THR A 717 -0.54 29.03 -32.69
C THR A 717 -1.49 27.89 -33.02
N ARG A 718 -1.13 27.04 -33.99
CA ARG A 718 -1.97 25.92 -34.46
C ARG A 718 -1.75 24.60 -33.70
N SER A 719 -0.76 24.54 -32.82
CA SER A 719 -0.43 23.34 -32.03
C SER A 719 -0.06 23.72 -30.61
N LEU A 720 -0.25 22.79 -29.66
CA LEU A 720 0.08 23.00 -28.25
C LEU A 720 1.56 23.38 -28.05
N GLU A 721 2.49 22.74 -28.75
CA GLU A 721 3.94 23.07 -28.71
C GLU A 721 4.23 24.55 -29.08
N ALA A 722 3.46 25.11 -30.02
CA ALA A 722 3.62 26.52 -30.43
C ALA A 722 3.03 27.47 -29.40
N ALA A 723 1.88 27.12 -28.81
CA ALA A 723 1.27 27.89 -27.73
C ALA A 723 2.18 27.90 -26.49
N SER A 724 2.66 26.73 -26.05
CA SER A 724 3.62 26.58 -24.96
C SER A 724 4.91 27.39 -25.20
N SER A 725 5.51 27.26 -26.39
CA SER A 725 6.73 28.02 -26.73
C SER A 725 6.50 29.53 -26.67
N MET A 726 5.32 30.02 -27.05
CA MET A 726 4.96 31.43 -26.95
C MET A 726 4.73 31.87 -25.50
N MET A 727 4.02 31.07 -24.71
CA MET A 727 3.74 31.37 -23.29
C MET A 727 5.04 31.45 -22.49
N SER A 728 5.96 30.50 -22.73
CA SER A 728 7.31 30.49 -22.14
C SER A 728 8.16 31.70 -22.56
N ALA A 729 8.03 32.16 -23.82
CA ALA A 729 8.82 33.26 -24.34
C ALA A 729 8.28 34.64 -23.93
N ASP A 730 6.97 34.77 -23.71
CA ASP A 730 6.30 36.00 -23.30
C ASP A 730 5.21 35.73 -22.25
N PRO A 731 5.42 36.12 -20.98
CA PRO A 731 4.44 35.92 -19.90
C PRO A 731 3.14 36.72 -20.09
N THR A 732 3.08 37.63 -21.06
CA THR A 732 1.88 38.41 -21.40
C THR A 732 1.09 37.82 -22.57
N PHE A 733 1.57 36.74 -23.20
CA PHE A 733 0.89 36.11 -24.32
C PHE A 733 -0.43 35.48 -23.86
N GLN A 734 -1.55 36.01 -24.37
CA GLN A 734 -2.92 35.55 -24.07
C GLN A 734 -3.18 35.44 -22.55
N LEU A 735 -2.71 36.44 -21.80
CA LEU A 735 -2.85 36.50 -20.35
C LEU A 735 -4.28 36.91 -19.96
N ASN A 736 -5.01 35.99 -19.34
CA ASN A 736 -6.33 36.22 -18.78
C ASN A 736 -6.18 36.63 -17.31
N GLU A 737 -7.02 37.54 -16.83
CA GLU A 737 -7.01 38.01 -15.44
C GLU A 737 -8.45 38.13 -14.92
N THR A 738 -8.65 37.72 -13.66
CA THR A 738 -9.89 37.95 -12.92
C THR A 738 -9.58 38.21 -11.44
N THR A 739 -10.49 38.85 -10.73
CA THR A 739 -10.40 39.05 -9.27
C THR A 739 -11.64 38.47 -8.61
N CYS A 740 -11.42 37.67 -7.57
CA CYS A 740 -12.47 37.01 -6.80
C CYS A 740 -12.35 37.37 -5.32
N TYR A 741 -13.34 36.94 -4.53
CA TYR A 741 -13.33 37.13 -3.08
C TYR A 741 -13.32 35.77 -2.38
N VAL A 742 -12.52 35.67 -1.33
CA VAL A 742 -12.54 34.55 -0.37
C VAL A 742 -13.25 35.01 0.89
N GLY A 743 -14.28 34.27 1.29
CA GLY A 743 -15.13 34.57 2.45
C GLY A 743 -14.58 34.04 3.77
N GLU A 744 -15.44 33.98 4.79
CA GLU A 744 -15.10 33.41 6.10
C GLU A 744 -14.83 31.89 6.05
N ASP A 745 -15.26 31.20 4.99
CA ASP A 745 -14.98 29.78 4.75
C ASP A 745 -13.53 29.52 4.31
N GLY A 746 -12.81 30.57 3.90
CA GLY A 746 -11.42 30.51 3.49
C GLY A 746 -11.18 29.69 2.21
N LYS A 747 -12.20 29.49 1.36
CA LYS A 747 -12.12 28.62 0.17
C LYS A 747 -11.83 29.41 -1.11
N LEU A 748 -10.89 28.90 -1.90
CA LEU A 748 -10.53 29.42 -3.22
C LEU A 748 -10.44 28.29 -4.24
N ARG A 749 -11.30 28.33 -5.25
CA ARG A 749 -11.23 27.50 -6.44
C ARG A 749 -10.66 28.30 -7.60
N ILE A 750 -9.69 27.75 -8.34
CA ILE A 750 -9.20 28.33 -9.60
C ILE A 750 -9.27 27.31 -10.73
N GLY A 751 -9.38 27.78 -11.97
CA GLY A 751 -9.30 26.90 -13.13
C GLY A 751 -9.91 27.46 -14.41
N ILE A 752 -10.40 26.57 -15.27
CA ILE A 752 -11.19 26.94 -16.44
C ILE A 752 -12.56 26.27 -16.46
N LYS A 753 -13.48 26.89 -17.20
CA LYS A 753 -14.78 26.33 -17.57
C LYS A 753 -14.97 26.42 -19.07
N LEU A 754 -15.41 25.34 -19.71
CA LEU A 754 -15.85 25.34 -21.10
C LEU A 754 -17.33 24.97 -21.18
N ASP A 755 -18.17 25.89 -21.66
CA ASP A 755 -19.57 25.60 -21.95
C ASP A 755 -19.72 24.90 -23.31
N GLY A 756 -19.56 23.57 -23.30
CA GLY A 756 -19.70 22.75 -24.49
C GLY A 756 -21.14 22.51 -24.95
N LYS A 757 -22.18 22.96 -24.21
CA LYS A 757 -23.59 22.73 -24.59
C LYS A 757 -23.95 23.35 -25.94
N ASN A 758 -23.29 24.46 -26.27
CA ASN A 758 -23.47 25.23 -27.50
C ASN A 758 -22.42 24.91 -28.58
N ILE A 759 -21.63 23.84 -28.38
CA ILE A 759 -20.61 23.36 -29.33
C ILE A 759 -21.13 22.06 -29.94
N ASP A 760 -21.47 22.08 -31.24
CA ASP A 760 -21.89 20.90 -32.00
C ASP A 760 -20.86 20.48 -33.08
N TRP A 761 -19.73 21.18 -33.15
CA TRP A 761 -18.62 20.91 -34.08
C TRP A 761 -17.41 20.25 -33.39
N ASP A 762 -16.48 19.75 -34.20
CA ASP A 762 -15.26 19.08 -33.73
C ASP A 762 -14.07 20.04 -33.59
N ALA A 763 -13.09 19.60 -32.81
CA ALA A 763 -11.78 20.24 -32.64
C ALA A 763 -11.81 21.62 -31.96
N SER A 764 -12.83 21.91 -31.15
CA SER A 764 -12.77 22.97 -30.13
C SER A 764 -11.56 22.74 -29.23
N TRP A 765 -10.90 23.80 -28.79
CA TRP A 765 -9.60 23.64 -28.13
C TRP A 765 -9.32 24.78 -27.16
N VAL A 766 -9.09 24.43 -25.89
CA VAL A 766 -8.55 25.36 -24.88
C VAL A 766 -7.12 24.97 -24.59
N VAL A 767 -6.22 25.96 -24.60
CA VAL A 767 -4.85 25.84 -24.08
C VAL A 767 -4.76 26.63 -22.79
N MET A 768 -4.11 26.09 -21.78
CA MET A 768 -3.94 26.72 -20.47
C MET A 768 -2.57 26.41 -19.87
N ASP A 769 -2.00 27.42 -19.23
CA ASP A 769 -0.72 27.34 -18.54
C ASP A 769 -0.54 28.50 -17.54
N ASN A 770 0.44 28.38 -16.65
CA ASN A 770 0.95 29.44 -15.79
C ASN A 770 -0.14 30.15 -14.96
N PHE A 771 -0.86 29.39 -14.13
CA PHE A 771 -1.79 29.97 -13.16
C PHE A 771 -1.01 30.68 -12.05
N GLN A 772 -1.34 31.94 -11.77
CA GLN A 772 -0.78 32.69 -10.66
C GLN A 772 -1.88 33.29 -9.80
N VAL A 773 -1.69 33.25 -8.48
CA VAL A 773 -2.65 33.72 -7.48
C VAL A 773 -1.99 34.67 -6.50
N THR A 774 -2.53 35.88 -6.41
CA THR A 774 -2.06 36.93 -5.50
C THR A 774 -3.17 37.39 -4.57
N TYR A 775 -2.91 37.44 -3.27
CA TYR A 775 -3.81 38.04 -2.29
C TYR A 775 -3.71 39.56 -2.34
N LEU A 776 -4.84 40.26 -2.54
CA LEU A 776 -4.90 41.71 -2.61
C LEU A 776 -5.17 42.37 -1.25
N GLY A 777 -5.66 41.60 -0.27
CA GLY A 777 -5.98 42.10 1.07
C GLY A 777 -7.49 42.13 1.34
N ALA A 778 -7.84 42.21 2.62
CA ALA A 778 -9.22 42.31 3.08
C ALA A 778 -9.88 43.67 2.79
N ASP A 779 -9.07 44.73 2.62
CA ASP A 779 -9.55 46.09 2.35
C ASP A 779 -9.82 46.35 0.85
N ASP A 780 -9.37 45.46 -0.03
CA ASP A 780 -9.66 45.53 -1.46
C ASP A 780 -11.02 44.87 -1.73
N MET A 781 -11.99 45.66 -2.20
CA MET A 781 -13.36 45.23 -2.47
C MET A 781 -13.63 44.84 -3.94
N SER A 782 -12.61 44.86 -4.81
CA SER A 782 -12.80 44.60 -6.25
C SER A 782 -13.24 43.16 -6.53
N GLY A 783 -12.73 42.20 -5.76
CA GLY A 783 -13.18 40.82 -5.80
C GLY A 783 -14.61 40.65 -5.29
N ALA A 784 -14.98 41.38 -4.24
CA ALA A 784 -16.31 41.35 -3.65
C ALA A 784 -17.38 41.94 -4.60
N GLU A 785 -17.08 43.07 -5.26
CA GLU A 785 -17.98 43.65 -6.27
C GLU A 785 -18.15 42.71 -7.46
N SER A 786 -17.07 42.08 -7.93
CA SER A 786 -17.11 41.09 -9.01
C SER A 786 -17.96 39.87 -8.64
N ALA A 787 -17.78 39.35 -7.42
CA ALA A 787 -18.55 38.23 -6.90
C ALA A 787 -20.05 38.57 -6.74
N LEU A 788 -20.38 39.73 -6.18
CA LEU A 788 -21.78 40.14 -6.00
C LEU A 788 -22.49 40.33 -7.35
N ASN A 789 -21.83 40.92 -8.35
CA ASN A 789 -22.38 41.06 -9.69
C ASN A 789 -22.60 39.70 -10.38
N ALA A 790 -21.70 38.73 -10.16
CA ALA A 790 -21.88 37.37 -10.65
C ALA A 790 -23.13 36.70 -10.02
N LEU A 791 -23.31 36.83 -8.70
CA LEU A 791 -24.50 36.32 -7.99
C LEU A 791 -25.80 36.98 -8.47
N ILE A 792 -25.78 38.29 -8.73
CA ILE A 792 -26.94 38.99 -9.32
C ILE A 792 -27.27 38.40 -10.71
N ALA A 793 -26.26 38.16 -11.55
CA ALA A 793 -26.46 37.58 -12.88
C ALA A 793 -27.02 36.15 -12.80
N GLU A 794 -26.54 35.34 -11.86
CA GLU A 794 -27.06 34.00 -11.59
C GLU A 794 -28.53 34.05 -11.14
N ALA A 795 -28.85 34.87 -10.15
CA ALA A 795 -30.21 35.04 -9.67
C ALA A 795 -31.17 35.51 -10.78
N VAL A 796 -30.72 36.43 -11.65
CA VAL A 796 -31.49 36.86 -12.84
C VAL A 796 -31.70 35.70 -13.82
N GLY A 797 -30.67 34.88 -14.05
CA GLY A 797 -30.77 33.68 -14.88
C GLY A 797 -31.79 32.67 -14.34
N MET A 798 -31.80 32.43 -13.02
CA MET A 798 -32.82 31.59 -12.36
C MET A 798 -34.23 32.18 -12.45
N ARG A 799 -34.37 33.50 -12.32
CA ARG A 799 -35.66 34.17 -12.45
C ARG A 799 -36.26 33.99 -13.85
N ASP A 800 -35.43 34.09 -14.88
CA ASP A 800 -35.89 34.17 -16.29
C ASP A 800 -36.07 32.79 -16.95
N ARG A 801 -35.66 31.68 -16.30
CA ARG A 801 -35.81 30.33 -16.87
C ARG A 801 -37.20 29.74 -16.63
N GLU A 802 -37.66 28.91 -17.57
CA GLU A 802 -38.89 28.11 -17.43
C GLU A 802 -38.60 26.83 -16.62
N ALA A 803 -38.65 26.92 -15.28
CA ALA A 803 -38.52 25.78 -14.36
C ALA A 803 -39.75 25.64 -13.44
N LEU A 804 -40.09 24.40 -13.08
CA LEU A 804 -41.11 24.11 -12.08
C LEU A 804 -40.58 24.54 -10.70
N THR A 805 -41.28 25.45 -10.03
CA THR A 805 -40.87 26.01 -8.73
C THR A 805 -42.09 26.59 -8.01
N THR A 806 -41.89 27.05 -6.78
CA THR A 806 -42.94 27.65 -5.97
C THR A 806 -43.15 29.13 -6.27
N ALA A 807 -44.36 29.64 -6.06
CA ALA A 807 -44.65 31.07 -6.17
C ALA A 807 -43.85 31.91 -5.14
N GLU A 808 -43.71 31.41 -3.91
CA GLU A 808 -42.95 32.04 -2.83
C GLU A 808 -41.46 32.23 -3.17
N SER A 809 -40.84 31.21 -3.76
CA SER A 809 -39.43 31.25 -4.20
C SER A 809 -39.20 32.37 -5.21
N LYS A 810 -40.07 32.48 -6.22
CA LYS A 810 -40.01 33.54 -7.24
C LYS A 810 -40.11 34.93 -6.64
N GLU A 811 -40.97 35.14 -5.63
CA GLU A 811 -41.09 36.44 -4.96
C GLU A 811 -39.82 36.80 -4.18
N THR A 812 -39.27 35.84 -3.44
CA THR A 812 -38.08 36.02 -2.60
C THR A 812 -36.84 36.33 -3.44
N LEU A 813 -36.62 35.58 -4.52
CA LEU A 813 -35.52 35.80 -5.46
C LEU A 813 -35.58 37.21 -6.10
N ASN A 814 -36.78 37.67 -6.49
CA ASN A 814 -36.96 39.01 -7.04
C ASN A 814 -36.60 40.14 -6.06
N LYS A 815 -36.91 39.97 -4.77
CA LYS A 815 -36.56 40.95 -3.72
C LYS A 815 -35.05 41.01 -3.50
N ALA A 816 -34.38 39.86 -3.42
CA ALA A 816 -32.94 39.78 -3.25
C ALA A 816 -32.17 40.44 -4.41
N ILE A 817 -32.58 40.15 -5.67
CA ILE A 817 -32.01 40.80 -6.87
C ILE A 817 -32.14 42.32 -6.77
N THR A 818 -33.27 42.84 -6.31
CA THR A 818 -33.50 44.29 -6.20
C THR A 818 -32.56 44.92 -5.17
N GLY A 819 -32.45 44.33 -3.97
CA GLY A 819 -31.59 44.86 -2.90
C GLY A 819 -30.10 44.86 -3.25
N ALA A 820 -29.62 43.80 -3.90
CA ALA A 820 -28.22 43.70 -4.30
C ALA A 820 -27.83 44.71 -5.39
N ASN A 821 -28.72 44.93 -6.37
CA ASN A 821 -28.50 45.97 -7.39
C ASN A 821 -28.42 47.39 -6.78
N GLU A 822 -29.21 47.67 -5.75
CA GLU A 822 -29.15 48.96 -5.03
C GLU A 822 -27.80 49.12 -4.30
N ALA A 823 -27.34 48.09 -3.59
CA ALA A 823 -26.07 48.14 -2.86
C ALA A 823 -24.84 48.32 -3.77
N VAL A 824 -24.80 47.67 -4.93
CA VAL A 824 -23.73 47.90 -5.92
C VAL A 824 -23.73 49.35 -6.41
N SER A 825 -24.92 49.94 -6.62
CA SER A 825 -25.04 51.30 -7.15
C SER A 825 -24.62 52.41 -6.17
N ASP A 826 -24.70 52.15 -4.86
CA ASP A 826 -24.41 53.12 -3.79
C ASP A 826 -22.92 53.11 -3.35
N GLY A 827 -22.13 52.15 -3.84
CA GLY A 827 -20.70 51.98 -3.52
C GLY A 827 -20.48 50.97 -2.40
N LEU A 828 -20.17 49.73 -2.80
CA LEU A 828 -20.16 48.55 -1.94
C LEU A 828 -19.14 48.61 -0.79
N THR A 829 -19.63 48.58 0.45
CA THR A 829 -18.79 48.33 1.65
C THR A 829 -18.71 46.84 2.00
N LEU A 830 -17.77 46.45 2.86
CA LEU A 830 -17.67 45.06 3.33
C LEU A 830 -18.92 44.61 4.09
N GLU A 831 -19.51 45.48 4.92
CA GLU A 831 -20.73 45.19 5.67
C GLU A 831 -21.92 44.96 4.72
N GLU A 832 -22.06 45.80 3.68
CA GLU A 832 -23.10 45.65 2.67
C GLU A 832 -22.87 44.43 1.77
N TYR A 833 -21.62 44.16 1.38
CA TYR A 833 -21.27 42.96 0.61
C TYR A 833 -21.67 41.70 1.38
N VAL A 834 -21.24 41.57 2.63
CA VAL A 834 -21.57 40.41 3.47
C VAL A 834 -23.10 40.26 3.58
N ALA A 835 -23.82 41.34 3.88
CA ALA A 835 -25.28 41.29 4.01
C ALA A 835 -26.00 40.94 2.70
N GLN A 836 -25.58 41.48 1.55
CA GLN A 836 -26.24 41.21 0.28
C GLN A 836 -25.87 39.85 -0.30
N VAL A 837 -24.63 39.39 -0.13
CA VAL A 837 -24.23 38.03 -0.50
C VAL A 837 -25.01 37.01 0.31
N GLU A 838 -25.17 37.21 1.62
CA GLU A 838 -26.00 36.36 2.47
C GLU A 838 -27.44 36.29 1.93
N VAL A 839 -28.09 37.44 1.72
CA VAL A 839 -29.48 37.51 1.22
C VAL A 839 -29.62 36.90 -0.19
N LEU A 840 -28.69 37.15 -1.11
CA LEU A 840 -28.73 36.57 -2.45
C LEU A 840 -28.47 35.07 -2.44
N ASN A 841 -27.45 34.61 -1.73
CA ASN A 841 -27.15 33.18 -1.63
C ASN A 841 -28.29 32.42 -0.96
N GLU A 842 -28.89 32.98 0.09
CA GLU A 842 -30.09 32.40 0.70
C GLU A 842 -31.24 32.32 -0.31
N ALA A 843 -31.48 33.37 -1.10
CA ALA A 843 -32.55 33.39 -2.08
C ALA A 843 -32.30 32.46 -3.28
N ILE A 844 -31.08 32.42 -3.82
CA ILE A 844 -30.65 31.50 -4.90
C ILE A 844 -30.75 30.06 -4.39
N THR A 845 -30.21 29.78 -3.20
CA THR A 845 -30.27 28.45 -2.57
C THR A 845 -31.71 28.03 -2.31
N ALA A 846 -32.53 28.91 -1.73
CA ALA A 846 -33.94 28.63 -1.49
C ALA A 846 -34.71 28.37 -2.80
N ALA A 847 -34.40 29.14 -3.85
CA ALA A 847 -35.01 28.95 -5.15
C ALA A 847 -34.58 27.63 -5.81
N GLY A 848 -33.30 27.26 -5.69
CA GLY A 848 -32.77 26.00 -6.20
C GLY A 848 -33.39 24.82 -5.46
N LYS A 849 -33.47 24.89 -4.13
CA LYS A 849 -34.16 23.90 -3.29
C LYS A 849 -35.64 23.79 -3.63
N ALA A 850 -36.31 24.91 -3.96
CA ALA A 850 -37.71 24.89 -4.36
C ALA A 850 -37.92 24.22 -5.73
N GLU A 851 -37.04 24.47 -6.70
CA GLU A 851 -37.07 23.77 -7.98
C GLU A 851 -36.77 22.27 -7.84
N GLU A 852 -35.77 21.92 -7.04
CA GLU A 852 -35.39 20.54 -6.78
C GLU A 852 -36.51 19.80 -6.06
N ALA A 853 -37.07 20.39 -5.01
CA ALA A 853 -38.18 19.80 -4.26
C ALA A 853 -39.43 19.64 -5.12
N ALA A 854 -39.73 20.62 -5.99
CA ALA A 854 -40.84 20.52 -6.93
C ALA A 854 -40.64 19.39 -7.93
N SER A 855 -39.44 19.27 -8.50
CA SER A 855 -39.09 18.21 -9.45
C SER A 855 -39.09 16.83 -8.79
N LYS A 856 -38.57 16.71 -7.56
CA LYS A 856 -38.61 15.47 -6.77
C LYS A 856 -40.04 15.08 -6.40
N PHE A 857 -40.88 16.06 -6.06
CA PHE A 857 -42.29 15.82 -5.80
C PHE A 857 -43.01 15.32 -7.06
N GLU A 858 -42.79 15.94 -8.22
CA GLU A 858 -43.31 15.46 -9.51
C GLU A 858 -42.85 14.03 -9.79
N ALA A 859 -41.55 13.76 -9.67
CA ALA A 859 -40.98 12.43 -9.90
C ALA A 859 -41.57 11.38 -8.94
N LEU A 860 -41.78 11.73 -7.66
CA LEU A 860 -42.38 10.84 -6.66
C LEU A 860 -43.84 10.50 -7.02
N VAL A 861 -44.63 11.49 -7.41
CA VAL A 861 -46.02 11.29 -7.86
C VAL A 861 -46.06 10.38 -9.09
N VAL A 862 -45.22 10.67 -10.09
CA VAL A 862 -45.12 9.87 -11.32
C VAL A 862 -44.62 8.45 -11.04
N TYR A 863 -43.66 8.28 -10.14
CA TYR A 863 -43.15 6.97 -9.74
C TYR A 863 -44.27 6.09 -9.18
N HIS A 864 -45.04 6.59 -8.22
CA HIS A 864 -46.12 5.82 -7.63
C HIS A 864 -47.28 5.60 -8.62
N ASP A 865 -47.65 6.59 -9.44
CA ASP A 865 -48.65 6.43 -10.51
C ASP A 865 -48.26 5.31 -11.49
N ASN A 866 -46.98 5.24 -11.87
CA ASN A 866 -46.46 4.16 -12.71
C ASN A 866 -46.53 2.79 -12.02
N LYS A 867 -46.25 2.70 -10.71
CA LYS A 867 -46.35 1.44 -9.94
C LYS A 867 -47.80 0.94 -9.80
N PHE A 868 -48.77 1.85 -9.73
CA PHE A 868 -50.19 1.48 -9.80
C PHE A 868 -50.60 0.98 -11.20
N ARG A 869 -50.04 1.59 -12.26
CA ARG A 869 -50.34 1.22 -13.66
C ARG A 869 -49.54 0.03 -14.19
N ALA A 870 -48.48 -0.37 -13.51
CA ALA A 870 -47.65 -1.50 -13.87
C ALA A 870 -48.47 -2.80 -13.85
N THR A 871 -48.13 -3.72 -14.76
CA THR A 871 -48.83 -5.03 -14.92
C THR A 871 -47.89 -6.21 -14.73
N ASP A 872 -46.67 -5.95 -14.29
CA ASP A 872 -45.64 -6.92 -13.96
C ASP A 872 -45.50 -7.09 -12.44
N GLU A 873 -44.52 -7.89 -12.03
CA GLU A 873 -44.19 -8.23 -10.64
C GLU A 873 -43.82 -7.00 -9.78
N ASN A 874 -43.60 -5.84 -10.42
CA ASN A 874 -43.29 -4.58 -9.76
C ASN A 874 -44.54 -3.72 -9.47
N SER A 875 -45.75 -4.21 -9.81
CA SER A 875 -47.02 -3.53 -9.54
C SER A 875 -47.41 -3.62 -8.07
N TYR A 876 -47.99 -2.56 -7.52
CA TYR A 876 -48.59 -2.62 -6.18
C TYR A 876 -49.77 -3.59 -6.08
N THR A 877 -50.41 -3.91 -7.21
CA THR A 877 -51.61 -4.74 -7.25
C THR A 877 -51.37 -6.15 -6.71
N GLU A 878 -50.21 -6.76 -7.01
CA GLU A 878 -49.95 -8.16 -6.65
C GLU A 878 -49.75 -8.37 -5.15
N LEU A 879 -49.10 -7.42 -4.47
CA LEU A 879 -48.77 -7.52 -3.05
C LEU A 879 -49.82 -6.88 -2.13
N TYR A 880 -50.48 -5.82 -2.59
CA TYR A 880 -51.32 -4.97 -1.73
C TYR A 880 -52.77 -4.82 -2.22
N GLY A 881 -53.12 -5.31 -3.42
CA GLY A 881 -54.40 -5.02 -4.07
C GLY A 881 -55.66 -5.50 -3.33
N ASP A 882 -55.52 -6.38 -2.35
CA ASP A 882 -56.62 -6.85 -1.48
C ASP A 882 -56.78 -6.03 -0.17
N THR A 883 -56.02 -4.94 0.01
CA THR A 883 -56.04 -4.08 1.22
C THR A 883 -56.82 -2.79 1.00
N GLU A 884 -57.50 -2.27 2.04
CA GLU A 884 -58.18 -0.96 1.96
C GLU A 884 -57.17 0.20 1.83
N GLU A 885 -55.96 0.00 2.37
CA GLU A 885 -54.86 0.96 2.31
C GLU A 885 -54.29 1.14 0.88
N PHE A 886 -54.39 0.13 0.01
CA PHE A 886 -54.02 0.24 -1.41
C PHE A 886 -54.92 1.23 -2.15
N ASP A 887 -56.24 1.08 -2.04
CA ASP A 887 -57.22 1.99 -2.67
C ASP A 887 -57.07 3.42 -2.13
N ALA A 888 -56.80 3.54 -0.82
CA ALA A 888 -56.57 4.84 -0.18
C ALA A 888 -55.31 5.53 -0.75
N PHE A 889 -54.23 4.77 -0.97
CA PHE A 889 -53.00 5.32 -1.54
C PHE A 889 -53.15 5.70 -3.01
N GLU A 890 -53.85 4.89 -3.83
CA GLU A 890 -54.13 5.23 -5.23
C GLU A 890 -54.89 6.58 -5.33
N GLY A 891 -55.89 6.78 -4.46
CA GLY A 891 -56.64 8.02 -4.38
C GLY A 891 -55.77 9.25 -4.06
N VAL A 892 -54.78 9.11 -3.17
CA VAL A 892 -53.82 10.18 -2.86
C VAL A 892 -52.98 10.53 -4.10
N ILE A 893 -52.45 9.53 -4.82
CA ILE A 893 -51.62 9.79 -6.01
C ILE A 893 -52.40 10.50 -7.11
N VAL A 894 -53.66 10.10 -7.36
CA VAL A 894 -54.53 10.78 -8.34
C VAL A 894 -54.75 12.26 -7.97
N GLU A 895 -54.94 12.58 -6.68
CA GLU A 895 -55.05 13.97 -6.22
C GLU A 895 -53.75 14.76 -6.44
N MET A 896 -52.59 14.13 -6.24
CA MET A 896 -51.28 14.81 -6.36
C MET A 896 -50.86 15.07 -7.81
N LEU A 897 -51.33 14.26 -8.78
CA LEU A 897 -51.13 14.51 -10.22
C LEU A 897 -51.68 15.87 -10.67
N ASP A 898 -52.80 16.33 -10.11
CA ASP A 898 -53.37 17.65 -10.43
C ASP A 898 -52.62 18.79 -9.70
N LYS A 899 -52.06 18.51 -8.52
CA LYS A 899 -51.42 19.53 -7.67
C LYS A 899 -50.00 19.88 -8.08
N VAL A 900 -49.31 18.98 -8.78
CA VAL A 900 -47.92 19.20 -9.21
C VAL A 900 -47.77 20.41 -10.15
N GLU A 901 -48.82 20.77 -10.89
CA GLU A 901 -48.79 21.90 -11.83
C GLU A 901 -48.82 23.28 -11.12
N VAL A 902 -49.23 23.35 -9.85
CA VAL A 902 -49.44 24.61 -9.12
C VAL A 902 -48.95 24.51 -7.68
N LEU A 903 -47.66 24.79 -7.47
CA LEU A 903 -47.00 24.74 -6.17
C LEU A 903 -46.81 26.15 -5.58
N GLU A 904 -47.37 26.39 -4.38
CA GLU A 904 -47.35 27.71 -3.74
C GLU A 904 -46.09 27.93 -2.87
N SER A 905 -45.67 26.92 -2.11
CA SER A 905 -44.59 27.01 -1.11
C SER A 905 -43.89 25.67 -0.87
N MET A 906 -42.69 25.71 -0.26
CA MET A 906 -41.95 24.52 0.17
C MET A 906 -42.73 23.71 1.22
N ALA A 907 -43.35 24.38 2.19
CA ALA A 907 -44.17 23.74 3.22
C ALA A 907 -45.34 22.95 2.62
N GLN A 908 -45.91 23.44 1.50
CA GLN A 908 -46.96 22.71 0.79
C GLN A 908 -46.42 21.45 0.10
N ILE A 909 -45.23 21.53 -0.54
CA ILE A 909 -44.57 20.36 -1.12
C ILE A 909 -44.28 19.32 -0.03
N GLU A 910 -43.70 19.73 1.10
CA GLU A 910 -43.44 18.85 2.24
C GLU A 910 -44.72 18.18 2.76
N GLN A 911 -45.81 18.94 2.88
CA GLN A 911 -47.11 18.41 3.30
C GLN A 911 -47.66 17.37 2.31
N TYR A 912 -47.48 17.57 1.01
CA TYR A 912 -47.93 16.62 -0.02
C TYR A 912 -47.05 15.39 -0.08
N THR A 913 -45.72 15.55 -0.01
CA THR A 913 -44.77 14.44 0.10
C THR A 913 -45.06 13.60 1.35
N ALA A 914 -45.29 14.22 2.51
CA ALA A 914 -45.64 13.50 3.73
C ALA A 914 -46.96 12.71 3.60
N GLN A 915 -47.97 13.27 2.92
CA GLN A 915 -49.22 12.54 2.63
C GLN A 915 -48.98 11.30 1.76
N ILE A 916 -48.14 11.42 0.72
CA ILE A 916 -47.75 10.29 -0.14
C ILE A 916 -47.00 9.24 0.68
N THR A 917 -45.97 9.64 1.43
CA THR A 917 -45.13 8.74 2.24
C THR A 917 -45.93 8.06 3.34
N GLU A 918 -46.84 8.76 4.01
CA GLU A 918 -47.70 8.20 5.05
C GLU A 918 -48.67 7.17 4.47
N ALA A 919 -49.33 7.49 3.34
CA ALA A 919 -50.24 6.57 2.67
C ALA A 919 -49.51 5.32 2.15
N TYR A 920 -48.33 5.50 1.54
CA TYR A 920 -47.46 4.39 1.13
C TYR A 920 -47.08 3.51 2.33
N SER A 921 -46.56 4.10 3.40
CA SER A 921 -46.10 3.34 4.58
C SER A 921 -47.24 2.54 5.22
N LYS A 922 -48.46 3.11 5.25
CA LYS A 922 -49.66 2.41 5.74
C LYS A 922 -50.05 1.23 4.86
N MET A 923 -49.97 1.37 3.54
CA MET A 923 -50.17 0.26 2.60
C MET A 923 -49.16 -0.87 2.84
N VAL A 924 -47.88 -0.54 3.02
CA VAL A 924 -46.84 -1.53 3.32
C VAL A 924 -47.07 -2.18 4.69
N ALA A 925 -47.42 -1.39 5.71
CA ALA A 925 -47.68 -1.91 7.06
C ALA A 925 -48.89 -2.85 7.12
N ALA A 926 -49.88 -2.69 6.25
CA ALA A 926 -51.13 -3.47 6.26
C ALA A 926 -50.93 -4.97 6.04
N VAL A 927 -49.82 -5.38 5.41
CA VAL A 927 -49.52 -6.79 5.11
C VAL A 927 -48.49 -7.41 6.08
N LEU A 928 -47.98 -6.66 7.05
CA LEU A 928 -46.99 -7.15 8.02
C LEU A 928 -47.65 -7.94 9.17
N ASP A 929 -47.22 -9.19 9.38
CA ASP A 929 -47.62 -9.99 10.56
C ASP A 929 -46.62 -9.84 11.71
N VAL A 930 -46.87 -8.86 12.58
CA VAL A 930 -46.08 -8.62 13.80
C VAL A 930 -46.68 -9.28 15.05
N SER A 931 -47.75 -10.09 14.91
CA SER A 931 -48.55 -10.58 16.06
C SER A 931 -47.79 -11.52 16.99
N LYS A 932 -46.69 -12.12 16.51
CA LYS A 932 -45.83 -13.04 17.25
C LYS A 932 -44.48 -12.42 17.65
N ALA A 933 -44.27 -11.13 17.38
CA ALA A 933 -43.03 -10.45 17.71
C ALA A 933 -42.76 -10.49 19.22
N SER A 934 -41.54 -10.86 19.57
CA SER A 934 -41.01 -10.85 20.94
C SER A 934 -39.51 -10.63 20.91
N LEU A 935 -38.87 -10.33 22.06
CA LEU A 935 -37.41 -10.25 22.14
C LEU A 935 -36.69 -11.51 21.61
N GLN A 936 -37.29 -12.69 21.80
CA GLN A 936 -36.73 -13.98 21.36
C GLN A 936 -37.11 -14.35 19.93
N THR A 937 -38.09 -13.67 19.35
CA THR A 937 -38.60 -13.94 18.00
C THR A 937 -39.04 -12.61 17.38
N PRO A 938 -38.07 -11.76 16.98
CA PRO A 938 -38.38 -10.50 16.32
C PRO A 938 -39.15 -10.73 15.02
N ALA A 939 -40.04 -9.81 14.68
CA ALA A 939 -40.60 -9.70 13.34
C ALA A 939 -39.65 -8.86 12.47
N ASP A 940 -39.33 -9.35 11.27
CA ASP A 940 -38.62 -8.57 10.26
C ASP A 940 -39.61 -7.60 9.60
N VAL A 941 -39.35 -6.31 9.76
CA VAL A 941 -40.16 -5.23 9.19
C VAL A 941 -39.33 -4.33 8.28
N THR A 942 -38.23 -4.88 7.73
CA THR A 942 -37.29 -4.15 6.86
C THR A 942 -37.97 -3.56 5.63
N SER A 943 -39.04 -4.17 5.13
CA SER A 943 -39.82 -3.64 4.00
C SER A 943 -40.45 -2.26 4.27
N MET A 944 -40.50 -1.82 5.53
CA MET A 944 -40.91 -0.46 5.89
C MET A 944 -39.88 0.60 5.48
N ILE A 945 -38.63 0.20 5.24
CA ILE A 945 -37.59 1.03 4.64
C ILE A 945 -37.65 0.80 3.13
N GLN A 946 -37.86 1.85 2.33
CA GLN A 946 -37.75 1.71 0.87
C GLN A 946 -36.28 1.58 0.50
N THR A 947 -35.93 0.73 -0.47
CA THR A 947 -34.53 0.55 -0.94
C THR A 947 -33.49 0.42 0.21
N PRO A 948 -33.69 -0.50 1.18
CA PRO A 948 -32.83 -0.61 2.37
C PRO A 948 -31.36 -0.98 2.04
N ASN A 949 -31.12 -1.54 0.85
CA ASN A 949 -29.80 -1.88 0.31
C ASN A 949 -29.46 -1.01 -0.92
N PHE A 950 -29.95 0.23 -0.93
CA PHE A 950 -29.72 1.25 -1.96
C PHE A 950 -29.84 0.76 -3.41
N SER A 951 -30.84 -0.09 -3.65
CA SER A 951 -31.09 -0.71 -4.95
C SER A 951 -32.57 -1.04 -5.17
N GLU A 952 -32.94 -1.13 -6.45
CA GLU A 952 -34.22 -1.65 -6.94
C GLU A 952 -33.99 -2.68 -8.04
N TRP A 953 -34.91 -3.64 -8.17
CA TRP A 953 -34.86 -4.64 -9.24
C TRP A 953 -35.28 -4.03 -10.58
N ASP A 954 -34.38 -4.04 -11.55
CA ASP A 954 -34.66 -3.72 -12.95
C ASP A 954 -35.08 -4.99 -13.70
N ALA A 955 -36.37 -5.08 -14.06
CA ALA A 955 -36.93 -6.23 -14.75
C ALA A 955 -36.41 -6.39 -16.19
N GLU A 956 -36.04 -5.30 -16.87
CA GLU A 956 -35.54 -5.34 -18.25
C GLU A 956 -34.09 -5.86 -18.28
N GLY A 957 -33.28 -5.43 -17.31
CA GLY A 957 -31.90 -5.87 -17.11
C GLY A 957 -31.75 -7.17 -16.32
N ALA A 958 -32.80 -7.62 -15.64
CA ALA A 958 -32.82 -8.74 -14.68
C ALA A 958 -31.68 -8.64 -13.63
N LYS A 959 -31.55 -7.46 -13.01
CA LYS A 959 -30.50 -7.16 -12.03
C LYS A 959 -30.94 -6.05 -11.08
N ASP A 960 -30.29 -5.96 -9.93
CA ASP A 960 -30.40 -4.78 -9.08
C ASP A 960 -29.66 -3.59 -9.71
N VAL A 961 -30.30 -2.43 -9.66
CA VAL A 961 -29.76 -1.15 -10.09
C VAL A 961 -29.76 -0.18 -8.91
N ALA A 962 -28.77 0.71 -8.88
CA ALA A 962 -28.63 1.73 -7.86
C ALA A 962 -29.92 2.56 -7.72
N SER A 963 -30.45 2.65 -6.50
CA SER A 963 -31.65 3.44 -6.22
C SER A 963 -31.63 3.96 -4.79
N ILE A 964 -31.99 5.23 -4.62
CA ILE A 964 -32.22 5.86 -3.31
C ILE A 964 -33.71 6.16 -3.12
N GLN A 965 -34.59 5.45 -3.82
CA GLN A 965 -36.03 5.71 -3.75
C GLN A 965 -36.54 5.62 -2.30
N GLY A 966 -37.25 6.66 -1.87
CA GLY A 966 -37.74 6.84 -0.51
C GLY A 966 -36.78 7.57 0.43
N TRP A 967 -35.51 7.73 0.06
CA TRP A 967 -34.52 8.50 0.82
C TRP A 967 -34.50 9.98 0.43
N VAL A 968 -34.41 10.84 1.43
CA VAL A 968 -34.17 12.27 1.30
C VAL A 968 -32.69 12.52 1.57
N VAL A 969 -32.01 13.17 0.62
CA VAL A 969 -30.57 13.44 0.68
C VAL A 969 -30.31 14.94 0.84
N THR A 970 -29.36 15.27 1.71
CA THR A 970 -28.73 16.59 1.87
C THR A 970 -27.23 16.46 1.64
N ASN A 971 -26.65 17.29 0.76
CA ASN A 971 -25.20 17.34 0.47
C ASN A 971 -24.55 15.99 0.09
N GLY A 972 -25.30 15.08 -0.52
CA GLY A 972 -24.83 13.77 -0.97
C GLY A 972 -24.75 13.60 -2.49
N ILE A 973 -24.45 12.38 -2.93
CA ILE A 973 -24.53 11.99 -4.34
C ILE A 973 -25.99 11.77 -4.78
N SER A 974 -26.27 11.95 -6.06
CA SER A 974 -27.64 11.96 -6.61
C SER A 974 -28.33 10.59 -6.63
N ASN A 975 -27.56 9.51 -6.54
CA ASN A 975 -28.05 8.15 -6.43
C ASN A 975 -26.98 7.26 -5.76
N ALA A 976 -27.31 6.02 -5.45
CA ALA A 976 -26.36 5.05 -4.90
C ALA A 976 -25.19 4.80 -5.86
N THR A 977 -24.07 4.31 -5.31
CA THR A 977 -22.86 4.04 -6.08
C THR A 977 -23.04 2.83 -7.01
N SER A 978 -22.08 2.58 -7.89
CA SER A 978 -22.02 1.34 -8.67
C SER A 978 -21.85 0.07 -7.84
N GLY A 979 -21.45 0.21 -6.56
CA GLY A 979 -21.43 -0.87 -5.57
C GLY A 979 -22.81 -1.19 -4.98
N LEU A 980 -23.86 -0.43 -5.33
CA LEU A 980 -25.18 -0.48 -4.69
C LEU A 980 -25.14 -0.14 -3.19
N ASN A 981 -24.16 0.65 -2.77
CA ASN A 981 -24.05 1.24 -1.44
C ASN A 981 -24.10 2.76 -1.55
N TYR A 982 -24.19 3.47 -0.42
CA TYR A 982 -24.22 4.93 -0.42
C TYR A 982 -22.96 5.51 0.22
N GLU A 983 -22.39 6.56 -0.37
CA GLU A 983 -21.18 7.22 0.14
C GLU A 983 -21.33 8.74 0.28
N PHE A 984 -20.64 9.28 1.28
CA PHE A 984 -20.27 10.67 1.37
C PHE A 984 -18.75 10.79 1.25
N TYR A 985 -18.28 11.16 0.05
CA TYR A 985 -16.88 11.47 -0.22
C TYR A 985 -16.67 12.99 -0.23
N GLU A 986 -15.78 13.49 0.65
CA GLU A 986 -15.45 14.91 0.77
C GLU A 986 -16.68 15.83 0.94
N LYS A 987 -17.68 15.37 1.70
CA LYS A 987 -18.90 16.14 2.03
C LYS A 987 -18.89 16.64 3.46
N GLU A 988 -19.41 17.85 3.65
CA GLU A 988 -19.64 18.47 4.96
C GLU A 988 -21.14 18.59 5.20
N ASN A 989 -21.59 18.43 6.46
CA ASN A 989 -23.00 18.51 6.85
C ASN A 989 -23.91 17.68 5.91
N ALA A 990 -23.51 16.43 5.65
CA ALA A 990 -24.20 15.53 4.73
C ALA A 990 -25.17 14.63 5.50
N ASP A 991 -26.33 14.35 4.93
CA ASP A 991 -27.39 13.55 5.57
C ASP A 991 -28.21 12.81 4.52
N ILE A 992 -28.62 11.58 4.84
CA ILE A 992 -29.60 10.82 4.06
C ILE A 992 -30.55 10.11 5.02
N HIS A 993 -31.87 10.29 4.85
CA HIS A 993 -32.86 9.72 5.77
C HIS A 993 -34.19 9.35 5.10
N GLN A 994 -34.98 8.50 5.77
CA GLN A 994 -36.41 8.26 5.47
C GLN A 994 -37.27 8.59 6.68
N THR A 995 -38.51 9.02 6.42
CA THR A 995 -39.56 9.06 7.45
C THR A 995 -40.54 7.91 7.23
N ILE A 996 -40.66 7.04 8.22
CA ILE A 996 -41.50 5.85 8.21
C ILE A 996 -42.73 6.10 9.08
N TYR A 997 -43.91 5.80 8.55
CA TYR A 997 -45.18 5.85 9.28
C TYR A 997 -45.74 4.44 9.52
N GLY A 998 -46.70 4.31 10.43
CA GLY A 998 -47.42 3.04 10.63
C GLY A 998 -46.67 1.98 11.43
N LEU A 999 -45.47 2.28 11.97
CA LEU A 999 -44.76 1.36 12.87
C LEU A 999 -45.56 1.11 14.17
N PRO A 1000 -45.71 -0.14 14.61
CA PRO A 1000 -46.29 -0.46 15.91
C PRO A 1000 -45.52 0.16 17.09
N LYS A 1001 -46.22 0.44 18.19
CA LYS A 1001 -45.58 0.76 19.46
C LYS A 1001 -44.69 -0.41 19.92
N GLY A 1002 -43.44 -0.15 20.33
CA GLY A 1002 -42.57 -1.15 20.96
C GLY A 1002 -41.07 -0.96 20.68
N TYR A 1003 -40.28 -1.99 20.97
CA TYR A 1003 -38.82 -1.98 20.81
C TYR A 1003 -38.40 -2.46 19.42
N TYR A 1004 -37.36 -1.83 18.89
CA TYR A 1004 -36.80 -2.09 17.57
C TYR A 1004 -35.28 -2.23 17.64
N ARG A 1005 -34.69 -2.93 16.66
CA ARG A 1005 -33.25 -2.94 16.39
C ARG A 1005 -33.02 -2.58 14.92
N LEU A 1006 -32.15 -1.60 14.70
CA LEU A 1006 -31.66 -1.22 13.38
C LEU A 1006 -30.23 -1.75 13.25
N SER A 1007 -29.95 -2.53 12.22
CA SER A 1007 -28.58 -2.94 11.85
C SER A 1007 -28.22 -2.45 10.46
N PHE A 1008 -26.93 -2.22 10.22
CA PHE A 1008 -26.36 -1.70 8.98
C PHE A 1008 -24.87 -2.05 8.88
N ASN A 1009 -24.27 -1.90 7.70
CA ASN A 1009 -22.82 -1.92 7.52
C ASN A 1009 -22.31 -0.52 7.20
N GLY A 1010 -21.18 -0.10 7.77
CA GLY A 1010 -20.58 1.18 7.40
C GLY A 1010 -19.29 1.54 8.14
N PHE A 1011 -18.42 2.28 7.45
CA PHE A 1011 -17.19 2.81 8.02
C PHE A 1011 -16.93 4.26 7.61
N TYR A 1012 -15.98 4.87 8.32
CA TYR A 1012 -15.42 6.17 8.02
C TYR A 1012 -13.89 6.08 7.87
N ARG A 1013 -13.35 6.79 6.88
CA ARG A 1013 -11.91 7.01 6.70
C ARG A 1013 -11.59 8.51 6.75
N ALA A 1014 -10.78 8.91 7.72
CA ALA A 1014 -10.38 10.30 7.96
C ALA A 1014 -9.25 10.78 7.00
N GLY A 1015 -9.60 10.97 5.73
CA GLY A 1015 -8.68 11.40 4.67
C GLY A 1015 -8.21 10.24 3.78
N ASN A 1016 -7.13 10.43 3.03
CA ASN A 1016 -6.58 9.36 2.19
C ASN A 1016 -5.99 8.20 3.03
N SER A 1017 -5.70 7.05 2.41
CA SER A 1017 -5.24 5.83 3.10
C SER A 1017 -4.02 6.04 4.01
N LEU A 1018 -3.05 6.86 3.61
CA LEU A 1018 -1.85 7.12 4.41
C LEU A 1018 -2.15 8.09 5.55
N THR A 1019 -2.81 9.22 5.27
CA THR A 1019 -3.16 10.21 6.28
C THR A 1019 -4.07 9.62 7.36
N ALA A 1020 -5.04 8.79 6.96
CA ALA A 1020 -5.91 8.08 7.89
C ALA A 1020 -5.14 7.05 8.72
N ALA A 1021 -4.24 6.27 8.11
CA ALA A 1021 -3.43 5.27 8.84
C ALA A 1021 -2.49 5.93 9.86
N LEU A 1022 -1.94 7.10 9.54
CA LEU A 1022 -1.14 7.89 10.47
C LEU A 1022 -1.99 8.40 11.64
N ALA A 1023 -3.18 8.97 11.37
CA ALA A 1023 -4.08 9.42 12.42
C ALA A 1023 -4.53 8.26 13.32
N HIS A 1024 -4.77 7.08 12.75
CA HIS A 1024 -5.10 5.86 13.47
C HIS A 1024 -3.94 5.40 14.36
N ARG A 1025 -2.73 5.28 13.81
CA ARG A 1025 -1.50 4.92 14.54
C ARG A 1025 -1.23 5.86 15.72
N ASP A 1026 -1.43 7.15 15.49
CA ASP A 1026 -1.13 8.20 16.47
C ASP A 1026 -2.29 8.43 17.47
N GLY A 1027 -3.42 7.75 17.28
CA GLY A 1027 -4.61 7.85 18.14
C GLY A 1027 -5.35 9.19 18.03
N THR A 1028 -5.22 9.87 16.89
CA THR A 1028 -5.85 11.17 16.59
C THR A 1028 -6.90 11.08 15.49
N GLU A 1029 -7.32 9.86 15.12
CA GLU A 1029 -8.36 9.64 14.12
C GLU A 1029 -9.71 10.24 14.58
N GLU A 1030 -10.34 11.00 13.70
CA GLU A 1030 -11.68 11.56 13.91
C GLU A 1030 -12.68 10.75 13.08
N ILE A 1031 -13.70 10.17 13.73
CA ILE A 1031 -14.81 9.50 13.05
C ILE A 1031 -16.00 10.46 13.03
N ASN A 1032 -16.28 11.06 11.86
CA ASN A 1032 -17.27 12.13 11.71
C ASN A 1032 -18.61 11.66 11.13
N GLY A 1033 -18.84 10.35 11.04
CA GLY A 1033 -20.04 9.76 10.44
C GLY A 1033 -20.80 8.84 11.40
N SER A 1034 -22.12 8.89 11.36
CA SER A 1034 -23.02 8.08 12.20
C SER A 1034 -24.32 7.69 11.50
N VAL A 1035 -24.99 6.66 12.03
CA VAL A 1035 -26.37 6.27 11.69
C VAL A 1035 -27.28 6.60 12.87
N TYR A 1036 -28.49 7.12 12.61
CA TYR A 1036 -29.40 7.60 13.66
C TYR A 1036 -30.87 7.20 13.43
N VAL A 1037 -31.64 7.22 14.52
CA VAL A 1037 -33.11 7.10 14.54
C VAL A 1037 -33.71 8.16 15.46
N LYS A 1038 -34.79 8.81 15.02
CA LYS A 1038 -35.63 9.73 15.80
C LYS A 1038 -37.07 9.22 15.84
N ALA A 1039 -37.64 9.07 17.03
CA ALA A 1039 -39.01 8.60 17.22
C ALA A 1039 -39.65 9.29 18.44
N GLY A 1040 -40.67 10.13 18.21
CA GLY A 1040 -41.26 10.96 19.26
C GLY A 1040 -40.22 11.91 19.86
N GLU A 1041 -40.03 11.86 21.19
CA GLU A 1041 -38.99 12.64 21.90
C GLU A 1041 -37.61 11.94 21.92
N GLY A 1042 -37.49 10.72 21.37
CA GLY A 1042 -36.26 9.96 21.41
C GLY A 1042 -35.36 10.16 20.18
N GLN A 1043 -34.05 10.27 20.41
CA GLN A 1043 -32.99 10.22 19.41
C GLN A 1043 -31.91 9.20 19.81
N TRP A 1044 -31.61 8.26 18.92
CA TRP A 1044 -30.58 7.23 19.09
C TRP A 1044 -29.60 7.32 17.92
N GLU A 1045 -28.33 7.05 18.17
CA GLU A 1045 -27.27 7.20 17.18
C GLU A 1045 -26.12 6.24 17.49
N GLU A 1046 -25.51 5.70 16.43
CA GLU A 1046 -24.32 4.86 16.48
C GLU A 1046 -23.25 5.43 15.54
N THR A 1047 -22.05 5.66 16.05
CA THR A 1047 -20.90 6.12 15.28
C THR A 1047 -20.37 4.98 14.39
N LEU A 1048 -19.93 5.31 13.18
CA LEU A 1048 -19.38 4.30 12.27
C LEU A 1048 -18.04 3.73 12.76
N HIS A 1049 -17.65 2.58 12.22
CA HIS A 1049 -16.32 2.01 12.42
C HIS A 1049 -15.23 2.87 11.77
N SER A 1050 -14.00 2.80 12.29
CA SER A 1050 -12.83 3.16 11.50
C SER A 1050 -12.67 2.16 10.36
N ILE A 1051 -12.17 2.61 9.20
CA ILE A 1051 -11.78 1.69 8.12
C ILE A 1051 -10.70 0.67 8.56
N PHE A 1052 -9.98 0.94 9.66
CA PHE A 1052 -8.94 0.06 10.18
C PHE A 1052 -9.47 -0.99 11.17
N ASP A 1053 -10.71 -0.88 11.65
CA ASP A 1053 -11.28 -1.81 12.63
C ASP A 1053 -11.49 -3.23 12.05
N ASP A 1054 -11.76 -3.30 10.75
CA ASP A 1054 -12.02 -4.55 10.01
C ASP A 1054 -11.02 -4.77 8.86
N MET A 1055 -9.78 -4.31 9.07
CA MET A 1055 -8.67 -4.49 8.13
C MET A 1055 -8.49 -5.96 7.75
N ALA A 1056 -8.40 -6.23 6.45
CA ALA A 1056 -8.35 -7.56 5.89
C ALA A 1056 -6.90 -8.05 5.69
N GLU A 1057 -6.75 -9.37 5.58
CA GLU A 1057 -5.50 -10.02 5.14
C GLU A 1057 -5.47 -10.31 3.63
N PHE A 1058 -6.51 -9.87 2.90
CA PHE A 1058 -6.67 -10.07 1.47
C PHE A 1058 -7.35 -8.85 0.84
N LYS A 1059 -7.32 -8.78 -0.50
CA LYS A 1059 -7.98 -7.71 -1.25
C LYS A 1059 -9.38 -8.13 -1.67
N TYR A 1060 -10.40 -7.34 -1.38
CA TYR A 1060 -11.72 -7.51 -2.00
C TYR A 1060 -11.69 -7.05 -3.47
N ASP A 1061 -10.98 -5.95 -3.77
CA ASP A 1061 -10.81 -5.39 -5.11
C ASP A 1061 -9.32 -5.14 -5.44
N ALA A 1062 -8.96 -5.14 -6.73
CA ALA A 1062 -7.58 -4.89 -7.15
C ALA A 1062 -7.04 -3.49 -6.75
N LYS A 1063 -7.93 -2.52 -6.46
CA LYS A 1063 -7.60 -1.18 -6.00
C LYS A 1063 -7.40 -1.08 -4.48
N ASP A 1064 -7.68 -2.14 -3.73
CA ASP A 1064 -7.45 -2.20 -2.29
C ASP A 1064 -5.95 -2.09 -1.98
N VAL A 1065 -5.63 -1.51 -0.83
CA VAL A 1065 -4.28 -1.03 -0.54
C VAL A 1065 -3.63 -1.88 0.53
N VAL A 1066 -2.45 -2.43 0.22
CA VAL A 1066 -1.56 -3.07 1.20
C VAL A 1066 -0.73 -1.99 1.87
N LEU A 1067 -0.87 -1.85 3.17
CA LEU A 1067 -0.16 -0.85 3.96
C LEU A 1067 1.06 -1.46 4.65
N ALA A 1068 2.09 -0.64 4.83
CA ALA A 1068 3.35 -1.07 5.43
C ALA A 1068 3.20 -1.40 6.92
N ASP A 1069 3.90 -2.43 7.39
CA ASP A 1069 3.90 -2.84 8.81
C ASP A 1069 4.37 -1.72 9.76
N SER A 1070 5.17 -0.76 9.27
CA SER A 1070 5.61 0.42 10.03
C SER A 1070 4.45 1.34 10.46
N LEU A 1071 3.29 1.24 9.79
CA LEU A 1071 2.08 1.97 10.15
C LEU A 1071 1.27 1.24 11.24
N PHE A 1072 1.49 -0.06 11.43
CA PHE A 1072 0.71 -0.91 12.35
C PHE A 1072 1.62 -1.76 13.26
N PRO A 1073 2.45 -1.15 14.12
CA PRO A 1073 3.43 -1.86 14.94
C PRO A 1073 2.85 -2.86 15.95
N GLY A 1074 1.52 -2.92 16.11
CA GLY A 1074 0.79 -3.87 16.97
C GLY A 1074 0.02 -4.98 16.24
N SER A 1075 0.03 -5.02 14.90
CA SER A 1075 -0.72 -6.02 14.12
C SER A 1075 -0.02 -7.39 14.11
N ASN A 1076 -0.79 -8.46 14.33
CA ASN A 1076 -0.35 -9.86 14.13
C ASN A 1076 -0.81 -10.43 12.78
N ALA A 1077 -1.51 -9.63 11.98
CA ALA A 1077 -2.05 -10.04 10.71
C ALA A 1077 -0.94 -10.46 9.74
N LEU A 1078 -1.28 -11.36 8.83
CA LEU A 1078 -0.36 -11.72 7.74
C LEU A 1078 -0.09 -10.50 6.84
N TYR A 1079 -1.14 -9.71 6.57
CA TYR A 1079 -1.13 -8.47 5.80
C TYR A 1079 -2.06 -7.43 6.43
N ASN A 1080 -1.76 -6.15 6.18
CA ASN A 1080 -2.57 -5.01 6.61
C ASN A 1080 -3.22 -4.38 5.38
N ILE A 1081 -4.44 -4.82 5.00
CA ILE A 1081 -5.13 -4.42 3.77
C ILE A 1081 -6.46 -3.73 4.07
N ILE A 1082 -6.68 -2.55 3.50
CA ILE A 1082 -7.96 -1.82 3.58
C ILE A 1082 -8.66 -1.75 2.23
N VAL A 1083 -10.00 -1.72 2.25
CA VAL A 1083 -10.79 -1.42 1.06
C VAL A 1083 -10.55 0.02 0.61
N ASN A 1084 -10.54 0.26 -0.70
CA ASN A 1084 -10.24 1.60 -1.23
C ASN A 1084 -11.14 2.02 -2.40
N ASN A 1085 -12.24 1.31 -2.62
CA ASN A 1085 -13.26 1.70 -3.58
C ASN A 1085 -14.65 1.11 -3.22
N VAL A 1086 -15.69 1.58 -3.90
CA VAL A 1086 -17.09 1.17 -3.64
C VAL A 1086 -17.36 -0.31 -3.92
N ALA A 1087 -16.61 -0.94 -4.83
CA ALA A 1087 -16.78 -2.34 -5.20
C ALA A 1087 -16.19 -3.29 -4.15
N GLY A 1088 -14.96 -3.03 -3.70
CA GLY A 1088 -14.34 -3.74 -2.59
C GLY A 1088 -15.12 -3.56 -1.29
N THR A 1089 -15.70 -2.37 -1.08
CA THR A 1089 -16.57 -2.10 0.08
C THR A 1089 -17.85 -2.93 0.05
N LYS A 1090 -18.53 -3.02 -1.11
CA LYS A 1090 -19.70 -3.88 -1.28
C LYS A 1090 -19.38 -5.31 -0.84
N LEU A 1091 -18.28 -5.87 -1.36
CA LEU A 1091 -17.88 -7.24 -1.03
C LEU A 1091 -17.48 -7.40 0.45
N ALA A 1092 -16.89 -6.38 1.07
CA ALA A 1092 -16.60 -6.39 2.50
C ALA A 1092 -17.88 -6.40 3.34
N PHE A 1093 -18.89 -5.59 2.97
CA PHE A 1093 -20.18 -5.58 3.64
C PHE A 1093 -20.94 -6.91 3.47
N GLU A 1094 -20.88 -7.52 2.28
CA GLU A 1094 -21.43 -8.87 2.04
C GLU A 1094 -20.74 -9.95 2.90
N ASP A 1095 -19.47 -9.73 3.28
CA ASP A 1095 -18.70 -10.58 4.20
C ASP A 1095 -18.95 -10.22 5.70
N GLY A 1096 -19.94 -9.36 5.97
CA GLY A 1096 -20.33 -8.95 7.33
C GLY A 1096 -19.37 -7.96 8.00
N LYS A 1097 -18.48 -7.31 7.24
CA LYS A 1097 -17.54 -6.33 7.79
C LYS A 1097 -18.20 -5.01 8.07
N TYR A 1098 -17.70 -4.31 9.09
CA TYR A 1098 -18.19 -3.01 9.54
C TYR A 1098 -19.68 -3.04 9.91
N GLU A 1099 -20.18 -4.19 10.39
CA GLU A 1099 -21.56 -4.32 10.87
C GLU A 1099 -21.71 -3.57 12.20
N SER A 1100 -22.75 -2.77 12.30
CA SER A 1100 -23.16 -2.06 13.50
C SER A 1100 -24.67 -2.18 13.67
N ASP A 1101 -25.12 -2.03 14.91
CA ASP A 1101 -26.54 -2.01 15.22
C ASP A 1101 -26.81 -1.24 16.52
N PHE A 1102 -28.06 -0.80 16.69
CA PHE A 1102 -28.53 -0.27 17.97
C PHE A 1102 -30.04 -0.45 18.12
N SER A 1103 -30.50 -0.44 19.37
CA SER A 1103 -31.92 -0.56 19.73
C SER A 1103 -32.57 0.79 19.98
N PHE A 1104 -33.81 0.98 19.50
CA PHE A 1104 -34.62 2.16 19.74
C PHE A 1104 -36.06 1.81 20.15
N TYR A 1105 -36.86 2.80 20.54
CA TYR A 1105 -38.22 2.58 21.03
C TYR A 1105 -39.24 3.53 20.38
N VAL A 1106 -40.37 2.97 19.96
CA VAL A 1106 -41.51 3.69 19.41
C VAL A 1106 -42.60 3.77 20.47
N SER A 1107 -42.94 4.98 20.91
CA SER A 1107 -43.84 5.23 22.04
C SER A 1107 -45.33 5.08 21.70
N GLU A 1108 -45.73 5.39 20.47
CA GLU A 1108 -47.11 5.37 20.01
C GLU A 1108 -47.21 4.70 18.63
N SER A 1109 -48.20 3.83 18.44
CA SER A 1109 -48.41 3.17 17.15
C SER A 1109 -48.76 4.19 16.08
N GLY A 1110 -48.06 4.12 14.95
CA GLY A 1110 -48.28 5.01 13.81
C GLY A 1110 -47.60 6.38 13.92
N GLN A 1111 -46.84 6.65 14.99
CA GLN A 1111 -46.02 7.87 15.07
C GLN A 1111 -44.93 7.86 13.97
N PRO A 1112 -44.50 9.04 13.47
CA PRO A 1112 -43.41 9.12 12.51
C PRO A 1112 -42.08 8.71 13.16
N VAL A 1113 -41.29 7.94 12.42
CA VAL A 1113 -39.93 7.55 12.78
C VAL A 1113 -38.99 7.96 11.66
N VAL A 1114 -37.98 8.77 11.97
CA VAL A 1114 -36.95 9.16 11.01
C VAL A 1114 -35.72 8.28 11.25
N LEU A 1115 -35.21 7.62 10.22
CA LEU A 1115 -33.93 6.91 10.29
C LEU A 1115 -33.02 7.33 9.14
N GLY A 1116 -31.72 7.41 9.39
CA GLY A 1116 -30.78 7.91 8.40
C GLY A 1116 -29.33 7.81 8.81
N ALA A 1117 -28.45 8.33 7.97
CA ALA A 1117 -27.02 8.44 8.23
C ALA A 1117 -26.58 9.88 7.95
N HIS A 1118 -25.67 10.40 8.77
CA HIS A 1118 -25.17 11.77 8.63
C HIS A 1118 -23.66 11.85 8.87
N LYS A 1119 -23.06 12.89 8.30
CA LYS A 1119 -21.65 13.23 8.39
C LYS A 1119 -21.50 14.71 8.71
N GLU A 1120 -20.86 15.03 9.83
CA GLU A 1120 -20.79 16.40 10.31
C GLU A 1120 -19.74 17.24 9.58
N LYS A 1121 -18.50 16.73 9.49
CA LYS A 1121 -17.34 17.49 9.01
C LYS A 1121 -16.71 16.86 7.78
N MET A 1122 -16.15 17.69 6.92
CA MET A 1122 -15.29 17.26 5.81
C MET A 1122 -13.82 17.33 6.20
N ILE A 1123 -13.10 16.23 5.97
CA ILE A 1123 -11.63 16.16 5.93
C ILE A 1123 -11.24 15.86 4.47
N PRO A 1124 -10.23 16.52 3.87
CA PRO A 1124 -9.83 16.25 2.49
C PRO A 1124 -9.53 14.76 2.25
N ALA A 1125 -10.08 14.20 1.17
CA ALA A 1125 -10.09 12.79 0.78
C ALA A 1125 -10.77 11.81 1.76
N ASP A 1126 -11.58 12.32 2.69
CA ASP A 1126 -12.35 11.48 3.61
C ASP A 1126 -13.50 10.74 2.91
N TRP A 1127 -13.92 9.67 3.56
CA TRP A 1127 -14.87 8.76 2.96
C TRP A 1127 -15.72 8.10 4.03
N MET A 1128 -17.02 8.35 3.97
CA MET A 1128 -18.05 7.62 4.70
C MET A 1128 -18.83 6.79 3.71
N ILE A 1129 -19.06 5.52 4.01
CA ILE A 1129 -19.80 4.60 3.14
C ILE A 1129 -20.56 3.59 3.98
N PHE A 1130 -21.81 3.32 3.61
CA PHE A 1130 -22.72 2.47 4.37
C PHE A 1130 -23.81 1.84 3.49
N ASP A 1131 -24.39 0.74 3.97
CA ASP A 1131 -25.40 -0.06 3.27
C ASP A 1131 -26.14 -1.02 4.24
N ASN A 1132 -26.97 -1.92 3.69
CA ASN A 1132 -27.54 -3.09 4.35
C ASN A 1132 -28.44 -2.78 5.55
N PHE A 1133 -29.31 -1.77 5.46
CA PHE A 1133 -30.23 -1.45 6.55
C PHE A 1133 -31.23 -2.59 6.79
N LYS A 1134 -31.36 -3.02 8.05
CA LYS A 1134 -32.33 -4.03 8.47
C LYS A 1134 -33.05 -3.59 9.72
N LEU A 1135 -34.38 -3.75 9.74
CA LEU A 1135 -35.23 -3.30 10.83
C LEU A 1135 -36.01 -4.46 11.43
N LEU A 1136 -35.75 -4.73 12.71
CA LEU A 1136 -36.43 -5.76 13.49
C LEU A 1136 -37.33 -5.16 14.56
N TYR A 1137 -38.53 -5.72 14.72
CA TYR A 1137 -39.48 -5.36 15.77
C TYR A 1137 -39.57 -6.45 16.85
N TYR A 1138 -39.33 -6.08 18.11
CA TYR A 1138 -39.34 -7.00 19.25
C TYR A 1138 -40.67 -7.03 20.01
N GLY A 1139 -41.62 -6.13 19.74
CA GLY A 1139 -42.86 -6.04 20.52
C GLY A 1139 -42.86 -4.94 21.57
N ASP A 1140 -44.06 -4.63 22.08
CA ASP A 1140 -44.29 -3.66 23.16
C ASP A 1140 -44.05 -4.29 24.55
N GLY A 1141 -43.76 -3.45 25.54
CA GLY A 1141 -43.64 -3.81 26.95
C GLY A 1141 -42.24 -4.24 27.39
N ASP A 1142 -41.96 -4.09 28.69
CA ASP A 1142 -40.63 -4.30 29.29
C ASP A 1142 -40.04 -5.70 29.05
N ALA A 1143 -40.87 -6.73 28.84
CA ALA A 1143 -40.43 -8.08 28.53
C ALA A 1143 -39.75 -8.19 27.15
N ASN A 1144 -39.98 -7.21 26.28
CA ASN A 1144 -39.43 -7.12 24.94
C ASN A 1144 -38.27 -6.12 24.81
N LYS A 1145 -37.84 -5.51 25.93
CA LYS A 1145 -36.74 -4.56 25.98
C LYS A 1145 -35.39 -5.28 25.78
N PRO A 1146 -34.58 -4.89 24.79
CA PRO A 1146 -33.22 -5.40 24.63
C PRO A 1146 -32.34 -5.05 25.85
N ASP A 1147 -31.44 -5.96 26.23
CA ASP A 1147 -30.55 -5.77 27.38
C ASP A 1147 -29.53 -4.62 27.18
N ASP A 1148 -29.16 -4.37 25.92
CA ASP A 1148 -28.27 -3.30 25.46
C ASP A 1148 -29.01 -1.98 25.17
N PHE A 1149 -30.33 -1.91 25.37
CA PHE A 1149 -31.09 -0.69 25.09
C PHE A 1149 -30.66 0.47 25.99
N VAL A 1150 -30.22 1.55 25.35
CA VAL A 1150 -29.96 2.84 25.98
C VAL A 1150 -31.17 3.76 25.74
N SER A 1151 -31.68 4.37 26.81
CA SER A 1151 -32.76 5.36 26.69
C SER A 1151 -32.23 6.62 26.03
N SER A 1152 -32.87 7.07 24.96
CA SER A 1152 -32.57 8.32 24.26
C SER A 1152 -33.02 9.57 25.00
N VAL A 1153 -34.02 9.43 25.87
CA VAL A 1153 -34.32 10.42 26.90
C VAL A 1153 -33.21 10.25 27.91
N GLU A 1154 -32.25 11.16 27.90
CA GLU A 1154 -31.43 11.41 29.09
C GLU A 1154 -32.37 11.34 30.29
N GLU A 1155 -32.04 10.53 31.29
CA GLU A 1155 -32.43 10.95 32.63
C GLU A 1155 -32.01 12.41 32.71
N THR A 1156 -32.98 13.32 32.73
CA THR A 1156 -32.77 14.71 33.08
C THR A 1156 -32.44 14.74 34.57
N VAL A 1157 -31.31 14.12 34.96
CA VAL A 1157 -30.41 14.77 35.88
C VAL A 1157 -29.92 15.95 35.09
N ALA A 1158 -30.51 17.11 35.38
CA ALA A 1158 -30.09 18.39 34.85
C ALA A 1158 -28.56 18.49 34.80
N ASP A 1159 -27.95 18.22 33.65
CA ASP A 1159 -26.51 18.44 33.44
C ASP A 1159 -26.25 19.90 33.05
N GLY A 1160 -26.84 20.79 33.85
CA GLY A 1160 -26.16 22.01 34.23
C GLY A 1160 -25.01 21.62 35.16
N LYS A 1161 -23.92 21.11 34.58
CA LYS A 1161 -22.64 20.73 35.20
C LYS A 1161 -22.48 21.23 36.63
N ALA A 1162 -22.76 20.38 37.60
CA ALA A 1162 -22.37 20.65 38.97
C ALA A 1162 -20.83 20.65 39.02
N THR A 1163 -20.23 21.82 39.21
CA THR A 1163 -18.78 21.96 39.26
C THR A 1163 -18.27 21.58 40.65
N VAL A 1164 -17.04 21.05 40.73
CA VAL A 1164 -16.43 20.70 42.02
C VAL A 1164 -16.13 21.97 42.80
N VAL A 1165 -16.83 22.20 43.91
CA VAL A 1165 -16.62 23.38 44.78
C VAL A 1165 -15.57 23.13 45.86
N SER A 1166 -15.35 21.87 46.25
CA SER A 1166 -14.26 21.50 47.16
C SER A 1166 -14.00 20.00 47.12
N SER A 1167 -12.73 19.58 47.25
CA SER A 1167 -12.36 18.16 47.40
C SER A 1167 -11.75 17.89 48.78
N ALA A 1168 -12.05 16.74 49.35
CA ALA A 1168 -11.40 16.20 50.55
C ALA A 1168 -10.74 14.86 50.22
N TRP A 1169 -9.50 14.68 50.66
CA TRP A 1169 -8.76 13.45 50.44
C TRP A 1169 -8.76 12.59 51.70
N TYR A 1170 -8.83 11.28 51.51
CA TYR A 1170 -8.75 10.29 52.57
C TYR A 1170 -7.79 9.18 52.16
N THR A 1171 -7.09 8.59 53.13
CA THR A 1171 -6.43 7.30 52.91
C THR A 1171 -7.49 6.21 52.68
N ILE A 1172 -7.10 5.06 52.13
CA ILE A 1172 -8.03 3.94 51.93
C ILE A 1172 -8.71 3.47 53.23
N ASN A 1173 -8.10 3.75 54.39
CA ASN A 1173 -8.64 3.46 55.72
C ASN A 1173 -9.59 4.56 56.25
N GLY A 1174 -9.97 5.54 55.43
CA GLY A 1174 -10.92 6.61 55.76
C GLY A 1174 -10.35 7.76 56.60
N VAL A 1175 -9.02 7.86 56.76
CA VAL A 1175 -8.39 8.98 57.49
C VAL A 1175 -8.25 10.18 56.57
N ARG A 1176 -8.81 11.33 56.96
CA ARG A 1176 -8.73 12.57 56.16
C ARG A 1176 -7.31 13.10 56.10
N VAL A 1177 -6.84 13.42 54.90
CA VAL A 1177 -5.54 14.05 54.60
C VAL A 1177 -5.77 15.33 53.80
N ALA A 1178 -4.84 16.28 53.89
CA ALA A 1178 -4.94 17.53 53.13
C ALA A 1178 -4.81 17.29 51.62
N GLU A 1179 -3.84 16.46 51.23
CA GLU A 1179 -3.56 16.04 49.86
C GLU A 1179 -2.70 14.76 49.88
N PRO A 1180 -2.69 13.95 48.81
CA PRO A 1180 -1.80 12.79 48.69
C PRO A 1180 -0.33 13.21 48.53
N LYS A 1181 0.56 12.81 49.44
CA LYS A 1181 2.01 13.10 49.37
C LYS A 1181 2.90 11.87 49.16
N GLN A 1182 2.30 10.69 49.14
CA GLN A 1182 3.01 9.41 49.03
C GLN A 1182 2.26 8.50 48.06
N ARG A 1183 3.00 7.67 47.32
CA ARG A 1183 2.44 6.65 46.42
C ARG A 1183 1.43 5.77 47.14
N GLY A 1184 0.27 5.54 46.53
CA GLY A 1184 -0.79 4.71 47.12
C GLY A 1184 -2.19 5.04 46.61
N ILE A 1185 -3.19 4.29 47.12
CA ILE A 1185 -4.60 4.48 46.79
C ILE A 1185 -5.25 5.40 47.83
N TYR A 1186 -5.84 6.48 47.37
CA TYR A 1186 -6.59 7.45 48.17
C TYR A 1186 -8.04 7.51 47.71
N ILE A 1187 -8.91 8.01 48.58
CA ILE A 1187 -10.28 8.32 48.26
C ILE A 1187 -10.39 9.85 48.18
N ARG A 1188 -10.75 10.38 47.01
CA ARG A 1188 -11.08 11.80 46.83
C ARG A 1188 -12.58 11.95 46.88
N GLN A 1189 -13.09 12.70 47.86
CA GLN A 1189 -14.50 13.06 47.93
C GLN A 1189 -14.67 14.50 47.46
N ASP A 1190 -15.25 14.66 46.28
CA ASP A 1190 -15.62 15.94 45.70
C ASP A 1190 -17.00 16.34 46.23
N LYS A 1191 -17.14 17.59 46.68
CA LYS A 1191 -18.42 18.24 46.91
C LYS A 1191 -18.76 19.04 45.67
N MET A 1192 -19.95 18.79 45.13
CA MET A 1192 -20.44 19.36 43.88
C MET A 1192 -21.26 20.63 44.15
N SER A 1193 -21.38 21.53 43.18
CA SER A 1193 -22.07 22.82 43.35
C SER A 1193 -23.57 22.71 43.59
N ASP A 1194 -24.16 21.55 43.30
CA ASP A 1194 -25.55 21.16 43.61
C ASP A 1194 -25.73 20.60 45.04
N GLY A 1195 -24.66 20.51 45.82
CA GLY A 1195 -24.67 19.99 47.20
C GLY A 1195 -24.47 18.49 47.33
N THR A 1196 -24.38 17.75 46.22
CA THR A 1196 -24.07 16.32 46.22
C THR A 1196 -22.57 16.06 46.50
N THR A 1197 -22.23 14.81 46.83
CA THR A 1197 -20.84 14.39 47.04
C THR A 1197 -20.49 13.19 46.17
N ARG A 1198 -19.39 13.29 45.42
CA ARG A 1198 -18.84 12.23 44.56
C ARG A 1198 -17.54 11.70 45.16
N SER A 1199 -17.45 10.41 45.44
CA SER A 1199 -16.24 9.77 45.97
C SER A 1199 -15.53 8.94 44.90
N LEU A 1200 -14.25 9.23 44.65
CA LEU A 1200 -13.40 8.59 43.65
C LEU A 1200 -12.26 7.85 44.34
N LYS A 1201 -11.91 6.65 43.88
CA LYS A 1201 -10.64 6.00 44.25
C LYS A 1201 -9.57 6.46 43.27
N VAL A 1202 -8.50 7.04 43.79
CA VAL A 1202 -7.41 7.62 42.98
C VAL A 1202 -6.11 6.94 43.37
N MET A 1203 -5.42 6.39 42.37
CA MET A 1203 -4.06 5.85 42.53
C MET A 1203 -3.05 6.95 42.24
N VAL A 1204 -2.24 7.31 43.23
CA VAL A 1204 -1.15 8.28 43.07
C VAL A 1204 0.14 7.50 42.82
N ARG A 1205 0.67 7.64 41.60
CA ARG A 1205 1.88 6.94 41.10
C ARG A 1205 3.17 7.69 41.43
#